data_AF-A0A7L5FF11-F1
#
_entry.id   AF-A0A7L5FF11-F1
#
_cell.length_a   1.000
_cell.length_b   1.000
_cell.length_c   1.000
_cell.angle_alpha   90.00
_cell.angle_beta   90.00
_cell.angle_gamma   90.00
#
_symmetry.space_group_name_H-M   'P 1'
#
loop_
_entity.id
_entity.type
_entity.pdbx_description
1 polymer ?
#
loop_
_entity_poly.entity_id
_entity_poly.type
_entity_poly.pdbx_seq_one_letter_code
_entity_poly.pdbx_strand_id
1 'polypeptide(L)'
;MNLLKKLCLVVGLVFAFAKAESQVVINEFDANTPSTDTAEFIELKSDAPFFSLHGYVLVLFNGSSSFTTGMGRSYYALDLDSYTTDSNGLFVIGGSDVSPVADVLLLNNTIQNGTDAIALYLGNDTDWPEFTFASPSNLVQSVIYGTQANSIQNLINLLGQQPVYNEAINGNNDTESFQLKMDGTFEVKAPTPHALNDASFPSYIGLSFTTSKLELTEPDSFDVIFTLSQAPTAAFTLGFSFHNFGFNTADYTGATTFTIPAGQNSTTLSYTIVDDALDEGDESLLIDLDNNLPVGFKRLKDREELFVIDNDFQVAGYGTPLAPTYGNVSSSAPANYYNIINQLASPQLELAITTLIAEENIVRIHTYSDVTDILKEADVSPLNSNKVWLMYTEQERRVINFQTSSSSIGKWNREHIWSRSRGRFTDIEYDGLSDGMSIWTETNADSLRHGQSDAHHLRATDGPENSSRGNSDYPEYNGPISSQGSWHGDVARALFYMDLRYNNLTLVNGNPANSTIGQLGDLATLIQWHRNDPPDDFEMNRNNVVYNWQINRNPFIDLPDLVEFIYGNQVGQIFTLSEETEVLSQIVCTPNPTNNELRLAHIISPVALFIYDAYGRMVLTQELNQDTTIYHDLKSGIYLVHFKKGNQTRVEKLLVR
;
A
#
# COMPACT_ATOMS: atom_id res chain seq x y z
N MET A 1 -25.18 -84.27 6.99
CA MET A 1 -23.90 -83.89 6.35
C MET A 1 -24.09 -82.53 5.67
N ASN A 2 -24.39 -81.54 6.52
CA ASN A 2 -25.26 -80.40 6.25
C ASN A 2 -24.62 -79.14 6.85
N LEU A 3 -24.98 -77.99 6.28
CA LEU A 3 -24.72 -76.61 6.72
C LEU A 3 -23.28 -76.10 6.69
N LEU A 4 -22.28 -76.83 7.19
CA LEU A 4 -20.95 -76.23 7.43
C LEU A 4 -20.17 -75.90 6.14
N LYS A 5 -20.31 -76.71 5.08
CA LYS A 5 -19.67 -76.44 3.77
C LYS A 5 -20.37 -75.37 2.93
N LYS A 6 -21.66 -75.09 3.18
CA LYS A 6 -22.38 -74.00 2.49
C LYS A 6 -22.11 -72.64 3.16
N LEU A 7 -21.83 -72.61 4.47
CA LEU A 7 -21.52 -71.38 5.20
C LEU A 7 -20.12 -70.82 4.82
N CYS A 8 -19.11 -71.68 4.63
CA CYS A 8 -17.78 -71.23 4.19
C CYS A 8 -17.76 -70.69 2.75
N LEU A 9 -18.67 -71.15 1.87
CA LEU A 9 -18.75 -70.64 0.49
C LEU A 9 -19.45 -69.27 0.43
N VAL A 10 -20.42 -69.01 1.32
CA VAL A 10 -21.11 -67.70 1.38
C VAL A 10 -20.27 -66.66 2.12
N VAL A 11 -19.53 -67.04 3.17
CA VAL A 11 -18.60 -66.11 3.87
C VAL A 11 -17.38 -65.78 3.00
N GLY A 12 -16.91 -66.72 2.15
CA GLY A 12 -15.85 -66.46 1.16
C GLY A 12 -16.28 -65.58 -0.03
N LEU A 13 -17.58 -65.53 -0.36
CA LEU A 13 -18.11 -64.68 -1.44
C LEU A 13 -18.50 -63.27 -0.96
N VAL A 14 -18.79 -63.07 0.33
CA VAL A 14 -19.07 -61.74 0.90
C VAL A 14 -17.79 -60.94 1.16
N PHE A 15 -16.64 -61.60 1.42
CA PHE A 15 -15.35 -60.91 1.56
C PHE A 15 -14.58 -60.69 0.24
N ALA A 16 -15.03 -61.25 -0.88
CA ALA A 16 -14.41 -61.05 -2.18
C ALA A 16 -14.99 -59.85 -2.96
N PHE A 17 -15.97 -59.12 -2.38
CA PHE A 17 -16.59 -57.94 -2.98
C PHE A 17 -16.51 -56.67 -2.12
N ALA A 18 -15.66 -56.64 -1.08
CA ALA A 18 -15.13 -55.38 -0.57
C ALA A 18 -14.03 -54.90 -1.54
N LYS A 19 -14.42 -54.56 -2.78
CA LYS A 19 -13.60 -53.70 -3.62
C LYS A 19 -13.50 -52.39 -2.83
N ALA A 20 -12.26 -51.99 -2.56
CA ALA A 20 -11.89 -50.71 -2.00
C ALA A 20 -12.83 -49.60 -2.50
N GLU A 21 -13.34 -48.78 -1.57
CA GLU A 21 -13.84 -47.47 -1.98
C GLU A 21 -12.72 -46.79 -2.77
N SER A 22 -13.07 -46.15 -3.90
CA SER A 22 -12.09 -45.43 -4.69
C SER A 22 -11.41 -44.41 -3.78
N GLN A 23 -10.09 -44.50 -3.66
CA GLN A 23 -9.34 -43.69 -2.71
C GLN A 23 -8.86 -42.43 -3.43
N VAL A 24 -9.08 -41.28 -2.81
CA VAL A 24 -8.41 -40.03 -3.17
C VAL A 24 -7.05 -40.02 -2.48
N VAL A 25 -6.00 -39.68 -3.23
CA VAL A 25 -4.63 -39.60 -2.73
C VAL A 25 -4.02 -38.25 -3.02
N ILE A 26 -3.04 -37.85 -2.21
CA ILE A 26 -2.10 -36.77 -2.51
C ILE A 26 -1.17 -37.30 -3.61
N ASN A 27 -1.28 -36.71 -4.81
CA ASN A 27 -0.62 -37.19 -6.02
C ASN A 27 0.68 -36.46 -6.32
N GLU A 28 0.66 -35.14 -6.19
CA GLU A 28 1.79 -34.28 -6.47
C GLU A 28 1.69 -33.03 -5.59
N PHE A 29 2.80 -32.47 -5.14
CA PHE A 29 2.80 -31.17 -4.47
C PHE A 29 4.16 -30.50 -4.56
N ASP A 30 4.16 -29.18 -4.56
CA ASP A 30 5.34 -28.31 -4.50
C ASP A 30 5.09 -27.29 -3.39
N ALA A 31 5.96 -27.29 -2.39
CA ALA A 31 5.82 -26.47 -1.19
C ALA A 31 6.93 -25.44 -1.05
N ASN A 32 7.71 -25.21 -2.12
CA ASN A 32 8.78 -24.24 -2.14
C ASN A 32 9.07 -23.78 -3.56
N THR A 33 8.74 -22.53 -3.87
CA THR A 33 8.97 -21.98 -5.22
C THR A 33 9.79 -20.69 -5.12
N PRO A 34 10.32 -20.15 -6.23
CA PRO A 34 11.19 -18.99 -6.13
C PRO A 34 10.41 -17.76 -5.63
N SER A 35 11.11 -16.89 -4.89
CA SER A 35 10.63 -15.56 -4.49
C SER A 35 9.49 -15.56 -3.47
N THR A 36 8.24 -15.29 -3.90
CA THR A 36 7.09 -15.04 -3.02
C THR A 36 6.14 -16.22 -2.92
N ASP A 37 6.63 -17.40 -3.32
CA ASP A 37 5.90 -18.66 -3.20
C ASP A 37 4.51 -18.63 -3.89
N THR A 38 4.46 -18.12 -5.12
CA THR A 38 3.20 -17.95 -5.89
C THR A 38 2.83 -19.15 -6.75
N ALA A 39 3.74 -20.13 -6.90
CA ALA A 39 3.56 -21.32 -7.73
C ALA A 39 3.46 -22.63 -6.91
N GLU A 40 3.34 -22.55 -5.60
CA GLU A 40 3.12 -23.72 -4.73
C GLU A 40 1.76 -24.35 -5.02
N PHE A 41 1.68 -25.68 -4.94
CA PHE A 41 0.44 -26.40 -5.19
C PHE A 41 0.38 -27.77 -4.53
N ILE A 42 -0.84 -28.31 -4.46
CA ILE A 42 -1.17 -29.65 -4.03
C ILE A 42 -2.15 -30.21 -5.05
N GLU A 43 -1.82 -31.36 -5.61
CA GLU A 43 -2.66 -32.11 -6.53
C GLU A 43 -3.17 -33.39 -5.87
N LEU A 44 -4.48 -33.61 -5.97
CA LEU A 44 -5.15 -34.83 -5.57
C LEU A 44 -5.42 -35.72 -6.78
N LYS A 45 -5.42 -37.03 -6.57
CA LYS A 45 -5.79 -38.02 -7.59
C LYS A 45 -6.81 -39.03 -7.07
N SER A 46 -7.86 -39.27 -7.84
CA SER A 46 -8.84 -40.34 -7.63
C SER A 46 -8.60 -41.51 -8.59
N ASP A 47 -9.10 -42.71 -8.25
CA ASP A 47 -9.01 -43.87 -9.16
C ASP A 47 -9.98 -43.77 -10.35
N ALA A 48 -11.05 -42.97 -10.20
CA ALA A 48 -12.05 -42.74 -11.22
C ALA A 48 -11.97 -41.29 -11.73
N PRO A 49 -12.24 -41.05 -13.03
CA PRO A 49 -12.38 -39.69 -13.55
C PRO A 49 -13.66 -39.04 -13.03
N PHE A 50 -13.69 -37.72 -12.93
CA PHE A 50 -14.86 -36.96 -12.48
C PHE A 50 -15.39 -37.41 -11.11
N PHE A 51 -14.47 -37.78 -10.22
CA PHE A 51 -14.80 -38.27 -8.90
C PHE A 51 -15.19 -37.09 -8.00
N SER A 52 -16.30 -37.22 -7.29
CA SER A 52 -16.74 -36.23 -6.31
C SER A 52 -15.86 -36.27 -5.07
N LEU A 53 -15.33 -35.11 -4.67
CA LEU A 53 -14.53 -34.96 -3.45
C LEU A 53 -15.40 -34.69 -2.21
N HIS A 54 -16.72 -34.93 -2.31
CA HIS A 54 -17.64 -34.79 -1.18
C HIS A 54 -17.27 -35.70 -0.01
N GLY A 55 -17.23 -35.10 1.18
CA GLY A 55 -16.85 -35.71 2.44
C GLY A 55 -15.34 -35.73 2.68
N TYR A 56 -14.53 -35.07 1.85
CA TYR A 56 -13.09 -34.94 2.06
C TYR A 56 -12.70 -33.52 2.48
N VAL A 57 -11.69 -33.43 3.34
CA VAL A 57 -11.06 -32.16 3.74
C VAL A 57 -9.55 -32.26 3.64
N LEU A 58 -8.93 -31.26 3.01
CA LEU A 58 -7.48 -31.09 2.96
C LEU A 58 -7.04 -30.22 4.14
N VAL A 59 -6.03 -30.64 4.90
CA VAL A 59 -5.53 -29.91 6.07
C VAL A 59 -4.02 -29.82 6.04
N LEU A 60 -3.50 -28.62 6.29
CA LEU A 60 -2.07 -28.33 6.35
C LEU A 60 -1.62 -28.10 7.80
N PHE A 61 -0.51 -28.72 8.19
CA PHE A 61 -0.01 -28.71 9.57
C PHE A 61 1.40 -28.15 9.68
N ASN A 62 1.60 -27.27 10.66
CA ASN A 62 2.90 -26.66 10.96
C ASN A 62 3.72 -27.58 11.88
N GLY A 63 4.85 -28.08 11.38
CA GLY A 63 5.75 -28.99 12.09
C GLY A 63 6.86 -28.31 12.88
N SER A 64 6.90 -26.98 12.92
CA SER A 64 7.90 -26.23 13.69
C SER A 64 7.84 -26.54 15.20
N SER A 65 8.90 -26.16 15.92
CA SER A 65 8.97 -26.29 17.38
C SER A 65 8.17 -25.22 18.14
N SER A 66 7.43 -24.35 17.44
CA SER A 66 6.59 -23.33 18.05
C SER A 66 5.49 -23.94 18.93
N PHE A 67 5.42 -23.54 20.19
CA PHE A 67 4.42 -24.03 21.13
C PHE A 67 3.01 -23.49 20.88
N THR A 68 2.88 -22.40 20.14
CA THR A 68 1.61 -21.74 19.83
C THR A 68 1.05 -22.17 18.48
N THR A 69 1.88 -22.13 17.44
CA THR A 69 1.46 -22.35 16.04
C THR A 69 1.96 -23.66 15.44
N GLY A 70 3.03 -24.24 15.98
CA GLY A 70 3.64 -25.46 15.48
C GLY A 70 3.24 -26.72 16.25
N MET A 71 4.17 -27.66 16.36
CA MET A 71 4.01 -28.97 17.00
C MET A 71 2.98 -29.89 16.32
N GLY A 72 2.74 -29.71 15.02
CA GLY A 72 1.78 -30.49 14.25
C GLY A 72 0.35 -29.97 14.40
N ARG A 73 0.19 -28.64 14.45
CA ARG A 73 -1.10 -27.97 14.51
C ARG A 73 -1.52 -27.45 13.14
N SER A 74 -2.82 -27.47 12.86
CA SER A 74 -3.39 -26.99 11.61
C SER A 74 -3.20 -25.49 11.47
N TYR A 75 -2.87 -25.04 10.27
CA TYR A 75 -2.87 -23.62 9.91
C TYR A 75 -3.77 -23.33 8.71
N TYR A 76 -4.25 -24.36 8.01
CA TYR A 76 -5.18 -24.23 6.91
C TYR A 76 -6.02 -25.50 6.78
N ALA A 77 -7.30 -25.34 6.46
CA ALA A 77 -8.22 -26.42 6.13
C ALA A 77 -9.11 -26.00 4.95
N LEU A 78 -9.28 -26.88 3.97
CA LEU A 78 -10.12 -26.67 2.79
C LEU A 78 -11.12 -27.81 2.67
N ASP A 79 -12.41 -27.45 2.78
CA ASP A 79 -13.52 -28.35 2.47
C ASP A 79 -13.58 -28.61 0.95
N LEU A 80 -13.67 -29.89 0.57
CA LEU A 80 -13.66 -30.32 -0.83
C LEU A 80 -15.07 -30.66 -1.37
N ASP A 81 -16.11 -30.42 -0.59
CA ASP A 81 -17.49 -30.83 -0.86
C ASP A 81 -18.07 -30.43 -2.21
N SER A 82 -17.69 -29.25 -2.71
CA SER A 82 -18.20 -28.71 -3.97
C SER A 82 -17.39 -29.12 -5.20
N TYR A 83 -16.34 -29.92 -5.06
CA TYR A 83 -15.37 -30.16 -6.12
C TYR A 83 -15.42 -31.59 -6.67
N THR A 84 -14.99 -31.72 -7.92
CA THR A 84 -14.83 -32.99 -8.63
C THR A 84 -13.49 -33.01 -9.34
N THR A 85 -12.83 -34.16 -9.36
CA THR A 85 -11.62 -34.34 -10.16
C THR A 85 -11.90 -34.27 -11.66
N ASP A 86 -10.87 -34.12 -12.48
CA ASP A 86 -11.00 -34.01 -13.93
C ASP A 86 -11.09 -35.38 -14.64
N SER A 87 -10.98 -35.37 -15.97
CA SER A 87 -11.05 -36.59 -16.80
C SER A 87 -9.90 -37.57 -16.57
N ASN A 88 -8.81 -37.16 -15.92
CA ASN A 88 -7.71 -38.02 -15.50
C ASN A 88 -7.81 -38.39 -14.01
N GLY A 89 -8.85 -37.90 -13.32
CA GLY A 89 -8.99 -38.03 -11.88
C GLY A 89 -8.12 -37.06 -11.09
N LEU A 90 -7.64 -35.95 -11.68
CA LEU A 90 -6.78 -34.98 -11.02
C LEU A 90 -7.55 -33.76 -10.52
N PHE A 91 -7.11 -33.15 -9.42
CA PHE A 91 -7.63 -31.89 -8.88
C PHE A 91 -6.50 -31.08 -8.26
N VAL A 92 -6.30 -29.84 -8.71
CA VAL A 92 -5.15 -29.01 -8.32
C VAL A 92 -5.60 -27.83 -7.48
N ILE A 93 -4.92 -27.62 -6.36
CA ILE A 93 -5.10 -26.50 -5.44
C ILE A 93 -3.75 -25.78 -5.37
N GLY A 94 -3.68 -24.47 -5.59
CA GLY A 94 -2.37 -23.79 -5.57
C GLY A 94 -2.42 -22.29 -5.78
N GLY A 95 -1.24 -21.66 -5.84
CA GLY A 95 -1.10 -20.22 -6.02
C GLY A 95 -1.45 -19.72 -7.43
N SER A 96 -1.40 -18.39 -7.61
CA SER A 96 -1.77 -17.72 -8.86
C SER A 96 -0.89 -18.07 -10.06
N ASP A 97 0.35 -18.50 -9.81
CA ASP A 97 1.35 -18.71 -10.87
C ASP A 97 1.48 -20.19 -11.26
N VAL A 98 0.67 -21.07 -10.65
CA VAL A 98 0.59 -22.49 -11.02
C VAL A 98 0.07 -22.61 -12.46
N SER A 99 0.79 -23.37 -13.29
CA SER A 99 0.41 -23.61 -14.69
C SER A 99 0.43 -25.11 -15.03
N PRO A 100 -0.71 -25.68 -15.48
CA PRO A 100 -1.99 -25.02 -15.74
C PRO A 100 -2.65 -24.49 -14.45
N VAL A 101 -3.46 -23.44 -14.62
CA VAL A 101 -4.16 -22.72 -13.54
C VAL A 101 -4.92 -23.72 -12.66
N ALA A 102 -4.67 -23.64 -11.36
CA ALA A 102 -5.28 -24.51 -10.36
C ALA A 102 -6.82 -24.44 -10.37
N ASP A 103 -7.47 -25.52 -9.98
CA ASP A 103 -8.94 -25.56 -9.83
C ASP A 103 -9.40 -24.73 -8.62
N VAL A 104 -8.54 -24.59 -7.61
CA VAL A 104 -8.73 -23.72 -6.44
C VAL A 104 -7.49 -22.86 -6.24
N LEU A 105 -7.67 -21.54 -6.24
CA LEU A 105 -6.60 -20.58 -5.97
C LEU A 105 -6.43 -20.37 -4.46
N LEU A 106 -5.18 -20.46 -3.99
CA LEU A 106 -4.77 -20.12 -2.64
C LEU A 106 -4.21 -18.69 -2.59
N LEU A 107 -4.28 -18.08 -1.41
CA LEU A 107 -3.53 -16.85 -1.15
C LEU A 107 -2.02 -17.15 -1.14
N ASN A 108 -1.21 -16.19 -1.57
CA ASN A 108 0.26 -16.34 -1.58
C ASN A 108 0.78 -16.67 -0.17
N ASN A 109 1.78 -17.55 -0.07
CA ASN A 109 2.35 -18.06 1.18
C ASN A 109 1.36 -18.86 2.07
N THR A 110 0.25 -19.37 1.50
CA THR A 110 -0.64 -20.27 2.26
C THR A 110 0.07 -21.57 2.58
N ILE A 111 0.74 -22.18 1.60
CA ILE A 111 1.56 -23.36 1.84
C ILE A 111 2.86 -22.85 2.48
N GLN A 112 3.20 -23.40 3.63
CA GLN A 112 4.36 -22.92 4.38
C GLN A 112 5.63 -23.61 3.90
N ASN A 113 6.62 -22.76 3.66
CA ASN A 113 8.01 -23.15 3.49
C ASN A 113 8.55 -23.68 4.83
N GLY A 114 8.75 -24.99 4.95
CA GLY A 114 9.09 -25.56 6.24
C GLY A 114 9.01 -27.07 6.33
N THR A 115 9.28 -27.58 7.52
CA THR A 115 9.06 -29.00 7.80
C THR A 115 7.64 -29.17 8.32
N ASP A 116 6.72 -29.57 7.44
CA ASP A 116 5.28 -29.49 7.62
C ASP A 116 4.59 -30.77 7.12
N ALA A 117 3.26 -30.81 7.14
CA ALA A 117 2.51 -31.94 6.62
C ALA A 117 1.24 -31.53 5.87
N ILE A 118 0.96 -32.27 4.80
CA ILE A 118 -0.32 -32.27 4.09
C ILE A 118 -1.07 -33.52 4.52
N ALA A 119 -2.34 -33.39 4.87
CA ALA A 119 -3.18 -34.55 5.15
C ALA A 119 -4.59 -34.40 4.57
N LEU A 120 -5.10 -35.52 4.10
CA LEU A 120 -6.46 -35.68 3.59
C LEU A 120 -7.26 -36.50 4.59
N TYR A 121 -8.42 -36.00 4.98
CA TYR A 121 -9.33 -36.64 5.93
C TYR A 121 -10.72 -36.84 5.35
N LEU A 122 -11.49 -37.75 5.94
CA LEU A 122 -12.94 -37.78 5.80
C LEU A 122 -13.56 -36.87 6.87
N GLY A 123 -14.30 -35.84 6.46
CA GLY A 123 -14.87 -34.83 7.36
C GLY A 123 -15.11 -33.49 6.66
N ASN A 124 -15.24 -32.43 7.46
CA ASN A 124 -15.42 -31.05 6.98
C ASN A 124 -14.32 -30.14 7.55
N ASP A 125 -14.15 -28.96 6.96
CA ASP A 125 -13.27 -27.90 7.48
C ASP A 125 -13.61 -27.47 8.92
N THR A 126 -14.89 -27.46 9.28
CA THR A 126 -15.36 -27.12 10.65
C THR A 126 -14.86 -28.06 11.74
N ASP A 127 -14.40 -29.27 11.38
CA ASP A 127 -13.73 -30.21 12.30
C ASP A 127 -12.29 -29.76 12.64
N TRP A 128 -11.75 -28.77 11.90
CA TRP A 128 -10.38 -28.27 11.98
C TRP A 128 -10.30 -26.75 12.25
N PRO A 129 -10.80 -26.26 13.41
CA PRO A 129 -10.47 -24.90 13.84
C PRO A 129 -8.96 -24.65 13.83
N GLU A 130 -8.54 -23.41 13.65
CA GLU A 130 -7.12 -23.05 13.65
C GLU A 130 -6.40 -23.62 14.87
N PHE A 131 -5.16 -24.06 14.66
CA PHE A 131 -4.28 -24.61 15.68
C PHE A 131 -4.73 -25.97 16.26
N THR A 132 -5.56 -26.73 15.54
CA THR A 132 -5.96 -28.09 15.93
C THR A 132 -4.84 -29.09 15.66
N PHE A 133 -4.53 -29.97 16.62
CA PHE A 133 -3.49 -31.00 16.42
C PHE A 133 -3.89 -32.02 15.36
N ALA A 134 -2.92 -32.44 14.55
CA ALA A 134 -3.05 -33.58 13.65
C ALA A 134 -3.54 -34.83 14.40
N SER A 135 -4.32 -35.66 13.72
CA SER A 135 -4.97 -36.84 14.32
C SER A 135 -4.91 -38.02 13.35
N PRO A 136 -4.81 -39.27 13.82
CA PRO A 136 -4.99 -40.44 12.96
C PRO A 136 -6.47 -40.76 12.68
N SER A 137 -7.40 -40.05 13.33
CA SER A 137 -8.84 -40.31 13.20
C SER A 137 -9.35 -39.82 11.86
N ASN A 138 -10.08 -40.66 11.12
CA ASN A 138 -10.59 -40.40 9.77
C ASN A 138 -9.51 -40.00 8.74
N LEU A 139 -8.23 -40.26 9.03
CA LEU A 139 -7.14 -39.96 8.13
C LEU A 139 -7.18 -40.89 6.91
N VAL A 140 -7.21 -40.30 5.72
CA VAL A 140 -7.14 -41.02 4.43
C VAL A 140 -5.69 -41.21 4.01
N GLN A 141 -4.93 -40.10 3.99
CA GLN A 141 -3.51 -40.10 3.69
C GLN A 141 -2.86 -38.85 4.28
N SER A 142 -1.58 -38.94 4.62
CA SER A 142 -0.76 -37.77 4.96
C SER A 142 0.63 -37.90 4.38
N VAL A 143 1.27 -36.76 4.12
CA VAL A 143 2.67 -36.65 3.73
C VAL A 143 3.35 -35.64 4.64
N ILE A 144 4.50 -36.02 5.19
CA ILE A 144 5.37 -35.11 5.97
C ILE A 144 6.55 -34.75 5.07
N TYR A 145 6.81 -33.47 4.90
CA TYR A 145 7.81 -32.95 3.97
C TYR A 145 8.66 -31.86 4.62
N GLY A 146 9.75 -31.49 3.97
CA GLY A 146 10.48 -30.25 4.23
C GLY A 146 11.75 -30.11 3.39
N THR A 147 12.45 -28.98 3.56
CA THR A 147 13.69 -28.66 2.83
C THR A 147 14.91 -29.50 3.27
N GLN A 148 14.78 -30.27 4.35
CA GLN A 148 15.74 -31.28 4.79
C GLN A 148 14.99 -32.45 5.44
N ALA A 149 15.52 -33.67 5.32
CA ALA A 149 14.99 -34.86 6.00
C ALA A 149 15.35 -34.85 7.50
N ASN A 150 14.72 -33.97 8.28
CA ASN A 150 14.83 -33.93 9.73
C ASN A 150 13.68 -34.71 10.39
N SER A 151 13.97 -35.44 11.47
CA SER A 151 12.92 -36.16 12.20
C SER A 151 12.03 -35.18 12.98
N ILE A 152 10.80 -34.96 12.53
CA ILE A 152 9.78 -34.18 13.26
C ILE A 152 8.96 -35.15 14.12
N GLN A 153 9.49 -35.50 15.29
CA GLN A 153 8.88 -36.55 16.11
C GLN A 153 7.40 -36.29 16.44
N ASN A 154 6.98 -35.02 16.55
CA ASN A 154 5.59 -34.66 16.83
C ASN A 154 4.63 -35.06 15.70
N LEU A 155 4.86 -34.58 14.47
CA LEU A 155 4.04 -34.93 13.31
C LEU A 155 4.09 -36.44 13.02
N ILE A 156 5.27 -37.05 13.11
CA ILE A 156 5.45 -38.50 12.96
C ILE A 156 4.59 -39.28 13.98
N ASN A 157 4.53 -38.82 15.24
CA ASN A 157 3.70 -39.48 16.26
C ASN A 157 2.20 -39.28 16.03
N LEU A 158 1.79 -38.11 15.54
CA LEU A 158 0.38 -37.76 15.32
C LEU A 158 -0.20 -38.42 14.06
N LEU A 159 0.60 -38.52 12.99
CA LEU A 159 0.18 -39.01 11.67
C LEU A 159 0.63 -40.46 11.35
N GLY A 160 1.37 -41.11 12.26
CA GLY A 160 1.57 -42.56 12.22
C GLY A 160 2.87 -43.08 11.56
N GLN A 161 4.04 -42.66 12.06
CA GLN A 161 5.37 -43.19 11.72
C GLN A 161 5.65 -43.30 10.21
N GLN A 162 5.46 -42.20 9.48
CA GLN A 162 5.73 -42.07 8.05
C GLN A 162 7.15 -41.52 7.79
N PRO A 163 7.75 -41.80 6.61
CA PRO A 163 8.99 -41.15 6.19
C PRO A 163 8.78 -39.63 6.03
N VAL A 164 9.83 -38.86 6.30
CA VAL A 164 9.88 -37.42 6.00
C VAL A 164 10.55 -37.24 4.65
N TYR A 165 9.87 -36.61 3.71
CA TYR A 165 10.39 -36.36 2.37
C TYR A 165 11.21 -35.06 2.32
N ASN A 166 12.31 -35.10 1.58
CA ASN A 166 13.24 -33.98 1.43
C ASN A 166 13.17 -33.42 0.00
N GLU A 167 12.71 -32.20 -0.14
CA GLU A 167 12.53 -31.51 -1.43
C GLU A 167 13.90 -31.14 -2.02
N ALA A 168 14.86 -30.78 -1.16
CA ALA A 168 16.19 -30.38 -1.57
C ALA A 168 17.12 -31.57 -1.88
N ILE A 169 16.59 -32.79 -2.09
CA ILE A 169 17.43 -33.98 -2.32
C ILE A 169 18.29 -33.86 -3.58
N ASN A 170 17.81 -33.14 -4.61
CA ASN A 170 18.54 -32.88 -5.84
C ASN A 170 19.22 -31.50 -5.86
N GLY A 171 19.00 -30.66 -4.83
CA GLY A 171 19.50 -29.28 -4.77
C GLY A 171 18.76 -28.27 -5.67
N ASN A 172 17.57 -28.63 -6.17
CA ASN A 172 16.73 -27.81 -7.05
C ASN A 172 15.33 -27.60 -6.46
N ASN A 173 15.22 -27.48 -5.13
CA ASN A 173 13.95 -27.43 -4.41
C ASN A 173 13.01 -26.32 -4.90
N ASP A 174 13.53 -25.21 -5.44
CA ASP A 174 12.69 -24.11 -5.95
C ASP A 174 12.05 -24.41 -7.33
N THR A 175 12.29 -25.59 -7.92
CA THR A 175 11.87 -25.92 -9.31
C THR A 175 11.42 -27.37 -9.48
N GLU A 176 11.26 -28.11 -8.39
CA GLU A 176 10.89 -29.53 -8.38
C GLU A 176 9.78 -29.77 -7.37
N SER A 177 8.90 -30.70 -7.70
CA SER A 177 7.78 -31.14 -6.86
C SER A 177 7.99 -32.56 -6.36
N PHE A 178 7.25 -32.95 -5.33
CA PHE A 178 7.08 -34.33 -4.93
C PHE A 178 5.98 -35.00 -5.72
N GLN A 179 6.29 -36.13 -6.36
CA GLN A 179 5.35 -36.91 -7.15
C GLN A 179 5.19 -38.34 -6.62
N LEU A 180 3.94 -38.76 -6.42
CA LEU A 180 3.59 -40.10 -5.95
C LEU A 180 3.95 -41.15 -7.00
N LYS A 181 4.67 -42.19 -6.56
CA LYS A 181 4.99 -43.38 -7.36
C LYS A 181 4.00 -44.51 -7.13
N MET A 182 4.01 -45.49 -8.05
CA MET A 182 3.22 -46.72 -7.94
C MET A 182 3.50 -47.55 -6.67
N ASP A 183 4.67 -47.40 -6.05
CA ASP A 183 5.04 -48.10 -4.81
C ASP A 183 4.52 -47.41 -3.53
N GLY A 184 3.82 -46.27 -3.68
CA GLY A 184 3.27 -45.48 -2.58
C GLY A 184 4.25 -44.49 -1.95
N THR A 185 5.47 -44.37 -2.47
CA THR A 185 6.46 -43.37 -2.02
C THR A 185 6.57 -42.22 -3.02
N PHE A 186 7.11 -41.08 -2.58
CA PHE A 186 7.32 -39.92 -3.46
C PHE A 186 8.72 -39.91 -4.08
N GLU A 187 8.83 -39.36 -5.27
CA GLU A 187 10.07 -38.94 -5.93
C GLU A 187 10.05 -37.42 -6.17
N VAL A 188 11.23 -36.81 -6.35
CA VAL A 188 11.36 -35.37 -6.59
C VAL A 188 11.77 -35.13 -8.05
N LYS A 189 10.98 -34.35 -8.80
CA LYS A 189 11.23 -34.01 -10.21
C LYS A 189 10.41 -32.79 -10.67
N ALA A 190 10.60 -32.35 -11.90
CA ALA A 190 9.91 -31.18 -12.46
C ALA A 190 8.37 -31.28 -12.34
N PRO A 191 7.67 -30.21 -11.92
CA PRO A 191 6.22 -30.21 -11.72
C PRO A 191 5.39 -30.56 -12.96
N THR A 192 4.28 -31.25 -12.74
CA THR A 192 3.32 -31.72 -13.75
C THR A 192 1.85 -31.50 -13.37
N PRO A 193 1.44 -30.33 -12.82
CA PRO A 193 0.04 -30.11 -12.46
C PRO A 193 -0.91 -30.37 -13.63
N HIS A 194 -2.04 -31.00 -13.34
CA HIS A 194 -3.06 -31.48 -14.29
C HIS A 194 -2.57 -32.53 -15.31
N ALA A 195 -1.37 -33.07 -15.15
CA ALA A 195 -0.85 -34.17 -15.94
C ALA A 195 -0.51 -35.36 -15.03
N LEU A 196 -0.57 -36.57 -15.59
CA LEU A 196 -0.15 -37.74 -14.82
C LEU A 196 1.36 -37.68 -14.58
N ASN A 197 1.80 -38.05 -13.37
CA ASN A 197 3.20 -38.03 -12.96
C ASN A 197 4.16 -38.77 -13.91
N ASP A 198 3.68 -39.76 -14.66
CA ASP A 198 4.46 -40.56 -15.62
C ASP A 198 4.24 -40.16 -17.09
N ALA A 199 3.43 -39.12 -17.34
CA ALA A 199 3.14 -38.65 -18.67
C ALA A 199 4.37 -38.01 -19.33
N SER A 200 4.69 -38.42 -20.56
CA SER A 200 5.72 -37.75 -21.36
C SER A 200 5.23 -36.45 -21.99
N PHE A 201 3.92 -36.30 -22.13
CA PHE A 201 3.25 -35.11 -22.66
C PHE A 201 1.91 -34.95 -21.94
N PRO A 202 1.45 -33.71 -21.68
CA PRO A 202 0.12 -33.47 -21.12
C PRO A 202 -0.98 -34.07 -21.99
N SER A 203 -2.04 -34.59 -21.36
CA SER A 203 -3.22 -35.13 -22.05
C SER A 203 -4.27 -34.06 -22.38
N TYR A 204 -4.00 -32.80 -22.04
CA TYR A 204 -4.85 -31.66 -22.31
C TYR A 204 -4.31 -30.77 -23.44
N ILE A 205 -5.19 -30.00 -24.07
CA ILE A 205 -4.85 -28.86 -24.90
C ILE A 205 -4.82 -27.62 -23.99
N GLY A 206 -3.67 -26.97 -23.90
CA GLY A 206 -3.46 -25.81 -23.05
C GLY A 206 -3.92 -24.52 -23.75
N LEU A 207 -4.73 -23.71 -23.09
CA LEU A 207 -5.15 -22.38 -23.52
C LEU A 207 -4.32 -21.32 -22.82
N SER A 208 -3.72 -20.41 -23.59
CA SER A 208 -3.02 -19.23 -23.08
C SER A 208 -3.41 -18.00 -23.89
N PHE A 209 -2.94 -16.84 -23.48
CA PHE A 209 -3.07 -15.61 -24.24
C PHE A 209 -1.87 -14.68 -24.04
N THR A 210 -1.66 -13.79 -25.00
CA THR A 210 -0.72 -12.66 -24.86
C THR A 210 -1.41 -11.37 -25.29
N THR A 211 -1.00 -10.27 -24.69
CA THR A 211 -1.45 -8.93 -25.08
C THR A 211 -0.36 -8.21 -25.87
N SER A 212 -0.74 -7.33 -26.79
CA SER A 212 0.24 -6.55 -27.57
C SER A 212 0.87 -5.41 -26.75
N LYS A 213 0.28 -5.07 -25.60
CA LYS A 213 0.75 -4.07 -24.64
C LYS A 213 0.57 -4.59 -23.21
N LEU A 214 1.46 -4.18 -22.31
CA LEU A 214 1.39 -4.47 -20.86
C LEU A 214 0.87 -3.27 -20.06
N GLU A 215 0.90 -2.08 -20.65
CA GLU A 215 0.43 -0.82 -20.09
C GLU A 215 -0.32 -0.08 -21.20
N LEU A 216 -1.49 0.45 -20.84
CA LEU A 216 -2.44 1.12 -21.72
C LEU A 216 -2.66 2.56 -21.23
N THR A 217 -3.01 3.46 -22.13
CA THR A 217 -3.43 4.83 -21.82
C THR A 217 -4.66 5.16 -22.64
N GLU A 218 -5.63 5.88 -22.09
CA GLU A 218 -6.83 6.26 -22.85
C GLU A 218 -6.49 7.27 -23.99
N PRO A 219 -7.03 7.12 -25.23
CA PRO A 219 -7.55 5.91 -25.86
C PRO A 219 -6.44 5.10 -26.54
N ASP A 220 -6.11 3.95 -25.98
CA ASP A 220 -5.20 2.99 -26.60
C ASP A 220 -5.97 1.87 -27.28
N SER A 221 -5.36 1.34 -28.33
CA SER A 221 -5.79 0.06 -28.91
C SER A 221 -4.77 -1.02 -28.62
N PHE A 222 -5.26 -2.22 -28.32
CA PHE A 222 -4.43 -3.38 -28.05
C PHE A 222 -5.09 -4.66 -28.57
N ASP A 223 -4.26 -5.68 -28.78
CA ASP A 223 -4.69 -6.99 -29.25
C ASP A 223 -4.51 -8.01 -28.13
N VAL A 224 -5.46 -8.93 -28.01
CA VAL A 224 -5.32 -10.17 -27.24
C VAL A 224 -5.26 -11.34 -28.21
N ILE A 225 -4.18 -12.11 -28.14
CA ILE A 225 -3.94 -13.28 -28.97
C ILE A 225 -4.16 -14.52 -28.12
N PHE A 226 -5.30 -15.19 -28.30
CA PHE A 226 -5.60 -16.46 -27.64
C PHE A 226 -4.93 -17.60 -28.41
N THR A 227 -4.25 -18.49 -27.70
CA THR A 227 -3.44 -19.57 -28.30
C THR A 227 -3.71 -20.90 -27.60
N LEU A 228 -3.89 -21.95 -28.39
CA LEU A 228 -3.93 -23.34 -27.95
C LEU A 228 -2.58 -24.02 -28.22
N SER A 229 -2.13 -24.87 -27.30
CA SER A 229 -0.90 -25.67 -27.45
C SER A 229 -0.97 -26.64 -28.64
N GLN A 230 -2.17 -26.98 -29.08
CA GLN A 230 -2.45 -27.84 -30.23
C GLN A 230 -3.74 -27.41 -30.95
N ALA A 231 -3.77 -27.58 -32.28
CA ALA A 231 -4.95 -27.30 -33.09
C ALA A 231 -6.13 -28.18 -32.68
N PRO A 232 -7.31 -27.60 -32.38
CA PRO A 232 -8.48 -28.39 -32.05
C PRO A 232 -9.06 -29.02 -33.32
N THR A 233 -9.72 -30.17 -33.17
CA THR A 233 -10.37 -30.89 -34.28
C THR A 233 -11.73 -30.30 -34.66
N ALA A 234 -12.32 -29.51 -33.76
CA ALA A 234 -13.53 -28.70 -33.97
C ALA A 234 -13.25 -27.25 -33.54
N ALA A 235 -14.11 -26.31 -33.92
CA ALA A 235 -13.96 -24.92 -33.47
C ALA A 235 -14.06 -24.85 -31.93
N PHE A 236 -13.07 -24.25 -31.30
CA PHE A 236 -13.05 -23.99 -29.86
C PHE A 236 -13.59 -22.58 -29.61
N THR A 237 -14.56 -22.44 -28.71
CA THR A 237 -15.13 -21.13 -28.33
C THR A 237 -15.20 -21.02 -26.83
N LEU A 238 -14.76 -19.89 -26.28
CA LEU A 238 -14.80 -19.60 -24.86
C LEU A 238 -15.12 -18.11 -24.64
N GLY A 239 -15.87 -17.82 -23.58
CA GLY A 239 -16.07 -16.46 -23.10
C GLY A 239 -14.95 -16.02 -22.17
N PHE A 240 -14.86 -14.71 -21.97
CA PHE A 240 -13.98 -14.09 -20.99
C PHE A 240 -14.53 -12.70 -20.67
N SER A 241 -13.97 -12.07 -19.65
CA SER A 241 -14.32 -10.70 -19.27
C SER A 241 -13.07 -9.88 -18.98
N PHE A 242 -13.22 -8.58 -19.12
CA PHE A 242 -12.29 -7.59 -18.59
C PHE A 242 -12.97 -6.88 -17.43
N HIS A 243 -12.48 -7.09 -16.22
CA HIS A 243 -13.08 -6.46 -15.04
C HIS A 243 -12.06 -6.34 -13.90
N ASN A 244 -11.94 -5.19 -13.28
CA ASN A 244 -11.23 -5.08 -11.99
C ASN A 244 -11.61 -3.76 -11.33
N PHE A 245 -12.09 -3.80 -10.09
CA PHE A 245 -12.32 -2.64 -9.22
C PHE A 245 -12.49 -1.27 -9.91
N GLY A 246 -13.60 -1.05 -10.63
CA GLY A 246 -13.83 0.18 -11.41
C GLY A 246 -13.94 -0.13 -12.89
N PHE A 247 -12.92 -0.79 -13.45
CA PHE A 247 -12.86 -1.20 -14.85
C PHE A 247 -13.89 -2.28 -15.19
N ASN A 248 -14.68 -2.05 -16.23
CA ASN A 248 -15.82 -2.83 -16.68
C ASN A 248 -16.11 -2.61 -18.18
N THR A 249 -17.30 -3.02 -18.66
CA THR A 249 -17.68 -2.93 -20.08
C THR A 249 -17.93 -1.51 -20.60
N ALA A 250 -17.94 -0.50 -19.72
CA ALA A 250 -17.99 0.91 -20.12
C ALA A 250 -16.63 1.39 -20.68
N ASP A 251 -15.54 0.77 -20.23
CA ASP A 251 -14.18 1.32 -20.35
C ASP A 251 -13.41 0.72 -21.55
N TYR A 252 -14.05 -0.21 -22.27
CA TYR A 252 -13.49 -0.77 -23.50
C TYR A 252 -14.55 -1.15 -24.51
N THR A 253 -14.12 -1.23 -25.77
CA THR A 253 -14.92 -1.80 -26.86
C THR A 253 -14.28 -3.09 -27.38
N GLY A 254 -15.11 -4.12 -27.58
CA GLY A 254 -14.65 -5.40 -28.12
C GLY A 254 -15.62 -6.54 -27.86
N ALA A 255 -15.29 -7.72 -28.40
CA ALA A 255 -16.04 -8.94 -28.12
C ALA A 255 -15.65 -9.50 -26.74
N THR A 256 -16.55 -10.27 -26.11
CA THR A 256 -16.28 -11.00 -24.85
C THR A 256 -16.25 -12.52 -25.06
N THR A 257 -16.15 -12.95 -26.32
CA THR A 257 -16.04 -14.35 -26.71
C THR A 257 -15.07 -14.46 -27.86
N PHE A 258 -14.21 -15.47 -27.86
CA PHE A 258 -13.33 -15.78 -28.98
C PHE A 258 -13.57 -17.17 -29.54
N THR A 259 -13.27 -17.36 -30.82
CA THR A 259 -13.35 -18.68 -31.48
C THR A 259 -12.04 -18.98 -32.19
N ILE A 260 -11.41 -20.11 -31.85
CA ILE A 260 -10.28 -20.67 -32.60
C ILE A 260 -10.83 -21.74 -33.55
N PRO A 261 -10.77 -21.54 -34.88
CA PRO A 261 -11.29 -22.51 -35.84
C PRO A 261 -10.56 -23.85 -35.78
N ALA A 262 -11.26 -24.93 -36.19
CA ALA A 262 -10.64 -26.24 -36.32
C ALA A 262 -9.38 -26.18 -37.21
N GLY A 263 -8.29 -26.80 -36.76
CA GLY A 263 -7.01 -26.80 -37.47
C GLY A 263 -6.15 -25.54 -37.31
N GLN A 264 -6.61 -24.52 -36.57
CA GLN A 264 -5.82 -23.34 -36.20
C GLN A 264 -5.41 -23.40 -34.73
N ASN A 265 -4.28 -22.78 -34.39
CA ASN A 265 -3.82 -22.73 -32.99
C ASN A 265 -4.14 -21.42 -32.29
N SER A 266 -4.56 -20.38 -33.00
CA SER A 266 -4.77 -19.08 -32.39
C SER A 266 -5.84 -18.25 -33.09
N THR A 267 -6.31 -17.24 -32.37
CA THR A 267 -7.13 -16.14 -32.89
C THR A 267 -6.73 -14.85 -32.20
N THR A 268 -6.89 -13.72 -32.88
CA THR A 268 -6.63 -12.39 -32.34
C THR A 268 -7.93 -11.62 -32.24
N LEU A 269 -8.15 -10.98 -31.10
CA LEU A 269 -9.19 -9.97 -30.91
C LEU A 269 -8.53 -8.62 -30.64
N SER A 270 -9.09 -7.57 -31.23
CA SER A 270 -8.62 -6.19 -31.05
C SER A 270 -9.62 -5.42 -30.21
N TYR A 271 -9.10 -4.56 -29.34
CA TYR A 271 -9.85 -3.74 -28.40
C TYR A 271 -9.37 -2.31 -28.46
N THR A 272 -10.24 -1.42 -28.01
CA THR A 272 -9.93 0.00 -27.77
C THR A 272 -10.42 0.35 -26.39
N ILE A 273 -9.55 0.94 -25.57
CA ILE A 273 -9.92 1.56 -24.30
C ILE A 273 -10.72 2.82 -24.61
N VAL A 274 -11.86 2.96 -23.96
CA VAL A 274 -12.74 4.12 -24.13
C VAL A 274 -12.02 5.33 -23.51
N ASP A 275 -12.11 6.46 -24.19
CA ASP A 275 -11.59 7.75 -23.73
C ASP A 275 -12.81 8.59 -23.44
N ASP A 276 -12.91 9.08 -22.20
CA ASP A 276 -14.03 9.92 -21.78
C ASP A 276 -13.60 11.33 -21.36
N ALA A 277 -14.14 11.85 -20.25
CA ALA A 277 -13.81 13.18 -19.74
C ALA A 277 -13.76 13.20 -18.21
N LEU A 278 -13.77 12.03 -17.58
CA LEU A 278 -13.82 11.83 -16.14
C LEU A 278 -12.43 11.46 -15.64
N ASP A 279 -11.93 12.21 -14.67
CA ASP A 279 -10.76 11.81 -13.89
C ASP A 279 -11.19 10.71 -12.90
N GLU A 280 -11.08 9.46 -13.34
CA GLU A 280 -11.39 8.26 -12.55
C GLU A 280 -10.15 7.65 -11.89
N GLY A 281 -8.97 8.18 -12.22
CA GLY A 281 -7.68 7.67 -11.77
C GLY A 281 -7.15 6.52 -12.64
N ASP A 282 -5.88 6.16 -12.44
CA ASP A 282 -5.32 4.97 -13.09
C ASP A 282 -6.03 3.71 -12.59
N GLU A 283 -6.45 2.86 -13.52
CA GLU A 283 -7.16 1.61 -13.27
C GLU A 283 -6.36 0.39 -13.72
N SER A 284 -6.97 -0.78 -13.53
CA SER A 284 -6.42 -2.06 -13.96
C SER A 284 -7.46 -2.88 -14.71
N LEU A 285 -7.06 -3.50 -15.81
CA LEU A 285 -7.86 -4.44 -16.58
C LEU A 285 -7.43 -5.86 -16.22
N LEU A 286 -8.30 -6.66 -15.61
CA LEU A 286 -8.05 -8.10 -15.38
C LEU A 286 -8.69 -8.94 -16.48
N ILE A 287 -7.91 -9.79 -17.15
CA ILE A 287 -8.41 -10.75 -18.13
C ILE A 287 -8.82 -12.03 -17.40
N ASP A 288 -10.12 -12.29 -17.29
CA ASP A 288 -10.66 -13.48 -16.60
C ASP A 288 -11.38 -14.39 -17.61
N LEU A 289 -10.81 -15.58 -17.85
CA LEU A 289 -11.37 -16.59 -18.74
C LEU A 289 -12.54 -17.33 -18.07
N ASP A 290 -13.61 -17.59 -18.81
CA ASP A 290 -14.74 -18.35 -18.29
C ASP A 290 -14.31 -19.75 -17.81
N ASN A 291 -14.82 -20.19 -16.66
CA ASN A 291 -14.56 -21.53 -16.10
C ASN A 291 -15.17 -22.69 -16.92
N ASN A 292 -15.96 -22.41 -17.96
CA ASN A 292 -16.68 -23.40 -18.78
C ASN A 292 -15.78 -24.05 -19.86
N LEU A 293 -14.59 -24.50 -19.49
CA LEU A 293 -13.69 -25.17 -20.43
C LEU A 293 -14.25 -26.55 -20.85
N PRO A 294 -14.21 -26.89 -22.16
CA PRO A 294 -14.48 -28.26 -22.61
C PRO A 294 -13.52 -29.27 -21.99
N VAL A 295 -14.01 -30.50 -21.77
CA VAL A 295 -13.17 -31.62 -21.31
C VAL A 295 -11.96 -31.80 -22.24
N GLY A 296 -10.78 -31.96 -21.63
CA GLY A 296 -9.52 -32.09 -22.36
C GLY A 296 -8.82 -30.76 -22.63
N PHE A 297 -9.33 -29.63 -22.14
CA PHE A 297 -8.65 -28.34 -22.17
C PHE A 297 -8.26 -27.88 -20.76
N LYS A 298 -7.16 -27.14 -20.64
CA LYS A 298 -6.73 -26.50 -19.39
C LYS A 298 -6.23 -25.09 -19.66
N ARG A 299 -6.44 -24.16 -18.74
CA ARG A 299 -5.87 -22.79 -18.83
C ARG A 299 -4.42 -22.85 -18.40
N LEU A 300 -3.49 -22.47 -19.27
CA LEU A 300 -2.08 -22.29 -18.94
C LEU A 300 -1.81 -20.93 -18.30
N LYS A 301 -2.71 -19.97 -18.53
CA LYS A 301 -2.64 -18.60 -18.03
C LYS A 301 -4.06 -18.07 -17.87
N ASP A 302 -4.30 -17.33 -16.79
CA ASP A 302 -5.57 -16.64 -16.52
C ASP A 302 -5.32 -15.49 -15.55
N ARG A 303 -6.31 -14.60 -15.40
CA ARG A 303 -6.29 -13.49 -14.41
C ARG A 303 -5.06 -12.59 -14.55
N GLU A 304 -4.65 -12.31 -15.79
CA GLU A 304 -3.57 -11.34 -16.05
C GLU A 304 -4.12 -9.92 -15.92
N GLU A 305 -3.41 -9.09 -15.16
CA GLU A 305 -3.74 -7.68 -14.96
C GLU A 305 -2.89 -6.78 -15.88
N LEU A 306 -3.52 -5.80 -16.52
CA LEU A 306 -2.90 -4.76 -17.33
C LEU A 306 -3.24 -3.40 -16.73
N PHE A 307 -2.27 -2.50 -16.67
CA PHE A 307 -2.55 -1.13 -16.20
C PHE A 307 -3.20 -0.29 -17.29
N VAL A 308 -4.18 0.52 -16.88
CA VAL A 308 -4.87 1.50 -17.72
C VAL A 308 -4.65 2.88 -17.11
N ILE A 309 -3.97 3.75 -17.84
CA ILE A 309 -3.65 5.11 -17.41
C ILE A 309 -4.76 6.03 -17.90
N ASP A 310 -5.42 6.67 -16.94
CA ASP A 310 -6.36 7.74 -17.22
C ASP A 310 -5.61 8.98 -17.73
N ASN A 311 -6.15 9.60 -18.79
CA ASN A 311 -5.56 10.75 -19.46
C ASN A 311 -6.20 12.08 -19.06
N ASP A 312 -7.26 12.06 -18.24
CA ASP A 312 -8.06 13.20 -17.82
C ASP A 312 -7.65 13.78 -16.45
N PHE A 313 -6.48 13.38 -15.96
CA PHE A 313 -5.89 13.89 -14.72
C PHE A 313 -5.85 15.44 -14.68
N GLN A 314 -6.03 15.98 -13.49
CA GLN A 314 -5.98 17.40 -13.21
C GLN A 314 -4.57 17.87 -12.82
N VAL A 315 -4.28 19.13 -13.15
CA VAL A 315 -3.07 19.85 -12.73
C VAL A 315 -3.48 20.93 -11.74
N ALA A 316 -2.84 20.97 -10.58
CA ALA A 316 -3.15 21.93 -9.53
C ALA A 316 -2.71 23.36 -9.91
N GLY A 317 -3.36 24.36 -9.32
CA GLY A 317 -3.00 25.77 -9.46
C GLY A 317 -1.78 26.22 -8.63
N TYR A 318 -1.04 25.27 -8.04
CA TYR A 318 0.11 25.50 -7.18
C TYR A 318 1.29 24.58 -7.54
N GLY A 319 2.48 24.91 -7.06
CA GLY A 319 3.73 24.22 -7.40
C GLY A 319 4.00 22.95 -6.58
N THR A 320 4.95 22.14 -7.05
CA THR A 320 5.51 21.02 -6.28
C THR A 320 6.48 21.51 -5.21
N PRO A 321 6.85 20.70 -4.21
CA PRO A 321 7.90 21.06 -3.27
C PRO A 321 9.25 21.44 -3.93
N LEU A 322 9.58 20.86 -5.09
CA LEU A 322 10.77 21.23 -5.86
C LEU A 322 10.65 22.57 -6.61
N ALA A 323 9.43 23.05 -6.82
CA ALA A 323 9.12 24.30 -7.49
C ALA A 323 8.00 25.03 -6.74
N PRO A 324 8.22 25.43 -5.47
CA PRO A 324 7.15 25.81 -4.57
C PRO A 324 6.50 27.13 -5.01
N THR A 325 5.19 27.21 -4.84
CA THR A 325 4.43 28.46 -4.90
C THR A 325 3.95 28.84 -3.51
N TYR A 326 3.61 30.11 -3.32
CA TYR A 326 3.17 30.64 -2.03
C TYR A 326 1.97 31.56 -2.22
N GLY A 327 0.93 31.35 -1.41
CA GLY A 327 -0.24 32.21 -1.35
C GLY A 327 -1.32 31.90 -2.40
N ASN A 328 -1.16 30.84 -3.19
CA ASN A 328 -2.21 30.37 -4.10
C ASN A 328 -3.23 29.50 -3.36
N VAL A 329 -2.79 28.80 -2.30
CA VAL A 329 -3.66 27.98 -1.44
C VAL A 329 -3.84 28.71 -0.11
N SER A 330 -5.08 29.05 0.22
CA SER A 330 -5.42 29.67 1.50
C SER A 330 -5.71 28.60 2.56
N SER A 331 -5.42 28.92 3.82
CA SER A 331 -5.79 28.08 4.96
C SER A 331 -7.30 27.89 5.03
N SER A 332 -7.74 26.66 5.28
CA SER A 332 -9.14 26.31 5.58
C SER A 332 -9.51 26.43 7.06
N ALA A 333 -8.60 26.94 7.90
CA ALA A 333 -8.87 27.12 9.33
C ALA A 333 -10.18 27.92 9.55
N PRO A 334 -11.10 27.42 10.41
CA PRO A 334 -12.31 28.16 10.74
C PRO A 334 -11.99 29.56 11.28
N ALA A 335 -12.93 30.48 11.09
CA ALA A 335 -12.83 31.80 11.72
C ALA A 335 -12.64 31.63 13.23
N ASN A 336 -11.67 32.36 13.80
CA ASN A 336 -11.30 32.33 15.21
C ASN A 336 -10.62 31.04 15.71
N TYR A 337 -10.27 30.09 14.83
CA TYR A 337 -9.63 28.82 15.22
C TYR A 337 -8.40 29.02 16.12
N TYR A 338 -7.57 30.02 15.82
CA TYR A 338 -6.37 30.33 16.61
C TYR A 338 -6.58 31.35 17.74
N ASN A 339 -7.80 31.80 18.05
CA ASN A 339 -7.97 32.87 19.06
C ASN A 339 -7.41 32.54 20.44
N ILE A 340 -7.40 31.26 20.82
CA ILE A 340 -6.90 30.79 22.12
C ILE A 340 -5.40 31.04 22.31
N ILE A 341 -4.62 31.19 21.23
CA ILE A 341 -3.17 31.39 21.31
C ILE A 341 -2.77 32.87 21.27
N ASN A 342 -3.72 33.78 21.01
CA ASN A 342 -3.45 35.20 20.90
C ASN A 342 -3.06 35.79 22.26
N GLN A 343 -2.04 36.67 22.28
CA GLN A 343 -1.54 37.35 23.47
C GLN A 343 -0.98 36.39 24.54
N LEU A 344 -0.49 35.21 24.13
CA LEU A 344 0.18 34.26 25.02
C LEU A 344 1.69 34.23 24.75
N ALA A 345 2.45 33.86 25.78
CA ALA A 345 3.89 33.59 25.72
C ALA A 345 4.16 32.20 26.31
N SER A 346 5.36 31.67 26.09
CA SER A 346 5.78 30.41 26.71
C SER A 346 5.77 30.48 28.24
N PRO A 347 5.28 29.45 28.96
CA PRO A 347 4.80 28.14 28.47
C PRO A 347 3.29 28.06 28.17
N GLN A 348 2.52 29.15 28.35
CA GLN A 348 1.07 29.14 28.14
C GLN A 348 0.69 28.99 26.67
N LEU A 349 1.54 29.46 25.76
CA LEU A 349 1.35 29.35 24.32
C LEU A 349 1.31 27.87 23.89
N GLU A 350 2.26 27.06 24.35
CA GLU A 350 2.38 25.63 24.09
C GLU A 350 1.19 24.86 24.63
N LEU A 351 0.76 25.18 25.86
CA LEU A 351 -0.44 24.58 26.47
C LEU A 351 -1.72 24.91 25.69
N ALA A 352 -1.85 26.15 25.21
CA ALA A 352 -2.99 26.56 24.39
C ALA A 352 -2.98 25.87 23.02
N ILE A 353 -1.82 25.71 22.39
CA ILE A 353 -1.68 24.95 21.14
C ILE A 353 -2.04 23.48 21.37
N THR A 354 -1.49 22.85 22.41
CA THR A 354 -1.79 21.45 22.78
C THR A 354 -3.30 21.25 22.96
N THR A 355 -3.94 22.18 23.69
CA THR A 355 -5.40 22.16 23.91
C THR A 355 -6.16 22.23 22.59
N LEU A 356 -5.71 23.07 21.64
CA LEU A 356 -6.34 23.24 20.34
C LEU A 356 -6.20 22.01 19.45
N ILE A 357 -5.01 21.42 19.37
CA ILE A 357 -4.71 20.33 18.40
C ILE A 357 -4.98 18.93 18.95
N ALA A 358 -5.29 18.80 20.23
CA ALA A 358 -5.63 17.55 20.91
C ALA A 358 -6.97 17.63 21.65
N GLU A 359 -7.88 18.53 21.24
CA GLU A 359 -9.20 18.71 21.86
C GLU A 359 -10.04 17.43 21.80
N GLU A 360 -10.34 16.88 22.99
CA GLU A 360 -11.13 15.67 23.14
C GLU A 360 -12.56 15.88 22.61
N ASN A 361 -13.11 14.86 21.94
CA ASN A 361 -14.40 14.89 21.24
C ASN A 361 -14.47 15.76 19.97
N ILE A 362 -13.41 16.50 19.64
CA ILE A 362 -13.34 17.29 18.40
C ILE A 362 -12.36 16.65 17.42
N VAL A 363 -11.14 16.38 17.87
CA VAL A 363 -10.10 15.76 17.05
C VAL A 363 -10.45 14.28 16.84
N ARG A 364 -10.28 13.81 15.60
CA ARG A 364 -10.72 12.48 15.18
C ARG A 364 -9.53 11.58 14.89
N ILE A 365 -9.57 10.36 15.41
CA ILE A 365 -8.70 9.26 15.00
C ILE A 365 -9.40 8.49 13.88
N HIS A 366 -8.66 8.24 12.80
CA HIS A 366 -9.03 7.32 11.72
C HIS A 366 -8.20 6.04 11.80
N THR A 367 -8.64 4.98 11.12
CA THR A 367 -7.88 3.73 11.09
C THR A 367 -6.55 3.95 10.36
N TYR A 368 -5.57 3.08 10.60
CA TYR A 368 -4.32 3.15 9.84
C TYR A 368 -4.55 2.97 8.33
N SER A 369 -5.58 2.23 7.94
CA SER A 369 -5.98 2.06 6.54
C SER A 369 -6.62 3.31 5.94
N ASP A 370 -7.46 4.04 6.68
CA ASP A 370 -8.01 5.34 6.24
C ASP A 370 -6.89 6.35 5.91
N VAL A 371 -5.76 6.31 6.63
CA VAL A 371 -4.62 7.20 6.34
C VAL A 371 -4.12 7.04 4.92
N THR A 372 -4.20 5.84 4.34
CA THR A 372 -3.85 5.66 2.92
C THR A 372 -4.73 6.54 2.03
N ASP A 373 -6.04 6.61 2.31
CA ASP A 373 -6.97 7.43 1.55
C ASP A 373 -6.73 8.93 1.80
N ILE A 374 -6.44 9.32 3.04
CA ILE A 374 -6.01 10.68 3.37
C ILE A 374 -4.79 11.09 2.55
N LEU A 375 -3.76 10.24 2.44
CA LEU A 375 -2.53 10.58 1.72
C LEU A 375 -2.70 10.61 0.20
N LYS A 376 -3.63 9.82 -0.37
CA LYS A 376 -3.98 9.93 -1.80
C LYS A 376 -4.49 11.32 -2.16
N GLU A 377 -5.21 11.96 -1.23
CA GLU A 377 -5.70 13.33 -1.40
C GLU A 377 -4.67 14.39 -0.94
N ALA A 378 -4.03 14.17 0.21
CA ALA A 378 -3.22 15.20 0.87
C ALA A 378 -1.83 15.35 0.26
N ASP A 379 -1.25 14.26 -0.23
CA ASP A 379 0.06 14.25 -0.92
C ASP A 379 -0.11 14.13 -2.45
N VAL A 380 -1.28 14.44 -3.01
CA VAL A 380 -1.53 14.43 -4.46
C VAL A 380 -0.53 15.31 -5.20
N SER A 381 0.04 14.82 -6.32
CA SER A 381 1.01 15.57 -7.10
C SER A 381 0.34 16.80 -7.75
N PRO A 382 0.92 17.99 -7.61
CA PRO A 382 0.42 19.19 -8.29
C PRO A 382 0.46 19.09 -9.82
N LEU A 383 1.27 18.19 -10.37
CA LEU A 383 1.43 18.03 -11.82
C LEU A 383 0.49 16.98 -12.43
N ASN A 384 -0.10 16.10 -11.60
CA ASN A 384 -0.95 15.01 -12.05
C ASN A 384 -1.75 14.42 -10.86
N SER A 385 -3.08 14.57 -10.87
CA SER A 385 -3.98 14.09 -9.81
C SER A 385 -3.96 12.57 -9.58
N ASN A 386 -3.54 11.78 -10.58
CA ASN A 386 -3.48 10.32 -10.50
C ASN A 386 -2.19 9.83 -9.83
N LYS A 387 -1.37 10.75 -9.31
CA LYS A 387 -0.12 10.47 -8.62
C LYS A 387 -0.05 11.17 -7.28
N VAL A 388 0.75 10.58 -6.38
CA VAL A 388 1.21 11.21 -5.15
C VAL A 388 2.64 11.72 -5.31
N TRP A 389 2.97 12.78 -4.58
CA TRP A 389 4.33 13.30 -4.44
C TRP A 389 5.04 12.57 -3.29
N LEU A 390 6.18 11.95 -3.59
CA LEU A 390 6.90 11.12 -2.63
C LEU A 390 7.87 11.95 -1.79
N MET A 391 7.64 11.94 -0.49
CA MET A 391 8.57 12.40 0.53
C MET A 391 9.94 11.73 0.38
N TYR A 392 11.01 12.50 0.61
CA TYR A 392 12.44 12.17 0.46
C TYR A 392 12.96 11.99 -0.96
N THR A 393 12.24 11.25 -1.82
CA THR A 393 12.70 11.02 -3.21
C THR A 393 12.31 12.14 -4.16
N GLU A 394 11.33 12.99 -3.78
CA GLU A 394 10.91 14.20 -4.50
C GLU A 394 10.49 13.91 -5.96
N GLN A 395 9.77 12.81 -6.13
CA GLN A 395 9.26 12.33 -7.42
C GLN A 395 7.78 11.95 -7.30
N GLU A 396 7.12 11.82 -8.44
CA GLU A 396 5.73 11.35 -8.49
C GLU A 396 5.64 9.82 -8.49
N ARG A 397 4.56 9.27 -7.94
CA ARG A 397 4.19 7.86 -8.09
C ARG A 397 2.70 7.72 -8.26
N ARG A 398 2.27 6.87 -9.19
CA ARG A 398 0.84 6.58 -9.41
C ARG A 398 0.16 6.15 -8.11
N VAL A 399 -1.05 6.64 -7.88
CA VAL A 399 -1.88 6.30 -6.72
C VAL A 399 -2.08 4.78 -6.62
N ILE A 400 -2.40 4.12 -7.74
CA ILE A 400 -2.60 2.65 -7.82
C ILE A 400 -1.35 1.84 -7.42
N ASN A 401 -0.16 2.46 -7.44
CA ASN A 401 1.09 1.83 -7.01
C ASN A 401 1.31 1.90 -5.50
N PHE A 402 0.24 1.92 -4.70
CA PHE A 402 0.34 1.72 -3.26
C PHE A 402 0.80 0.30 -2.93
N GLN A 403 1.66 0.14 -1.92
CA GLN A 403 2.17 -1.17 -1.52
C GLN A 403 1.09 -1.99 -0.77
N THR A 404 0.63 -3.08 -1.38
CA THR A 404 -0.33 -4.04 -0.80
C THR A 404 0.26 -5.42 -0.48
N SER A 405 1.51 -5.67 -0.89
CA SER A 405 2.22 -6.94 -0.67
C SER A 405 3.57 -6.74 0.01
N SER A 406 4.32 -7.82 0.20
CA SER A 406 5.67 -7.78 0.77
C SER A 406 6.69 -7.05 -0.12
N SER A 407 6.41 -6.92 -1.43
CA SER A 407 7.28 -6.19 -2.34
C SER A 407 6.99 -4.69 -2.33
N SER A 408 8.01 -3.89 -2.06
CA SER A 408 7.93 -2.42 -2.04
C SER A 408 8.47 -1.76 -3.31
N ILE A 409 9.15 -2.50 -4.19
CA ILE A 409 9.82 -1.98 -5.39
C ILE A 409 8.79 -1.42 -6.37
N GLY A 410 8.99 -0.18 -6.82
CA GLY A 410 8.05 0.49 -7.72
C GLY A 410 6.73 0.88 -7.04
N LYS A 411 6.61 0.69 -5.73
CA LYS A 411 5.44 1.07 -4.92
C LYS A 411 5.75 2.23 -3.98
N TRP A 412 4.71 2.93 -3.53
CA TRP A 412 4.78 3.90 -2.45
C TRP A 412 4.13 3.35 -1.19
N ASN A 413 4.53 3.87 -0.04
CA ASN A 413 4.01 3.47 1.27
C ASN A 413 3.89 4.70 2.19
N ARG A 414 3.34 4.49 3.39
CA ARG A 414 3.19 5.47 4.47
C ARG A 414 4.48 5.57 5.27
N GLU A 415 5.09 6.76 5.28
CA GLU A 415 6.22 7.13 6.15
C GLU A 415 5.69 7.65 7.47
N HIS A 416 6.22 7.16 8.60
CA HIS A 416 6.06 7.82 9.90
C HIS A 416 7.26 8.73 10.17
N ILE A 417 7.11 10.05 9.96
CA ILE A 417 8.19 11.00 10.24
C ILE A 417 8.64 10.90 11.70
N TRP A 418 7.70 10.81 12.65
CA TRP A 418 8.02 10.29 13.97
C TRP A 418 7.94 8.76 13.94
N SER A 419 9.08 8.06 13.85
CA SER A 419 9.04 6.61 13.61
C SER A 419 8.23 5.85 14.66
N ARG A 420 7.41 4.91 14.20
CA ARG A 420 6.55 4.07 15.04
C ARG A 420 7.29 3.46 16.23
N SER A 421 8.49 2.91 15.99
CA SER A 421 9.29 2.27 17.05
C SER A 421 9.73 3.23 18.14
N ARG A 422 9.97 4.51 17.81
CA ARG A 422 10.43 5.53 18.76
C ARG A 422 9.26 6.22 19.45
N GLY A 423 8.12 6.36 18.78
CA GLY A 423 6.87 6.88 19.36
C GLY A 423 6.08 5.88 20.21
N ARG A 424 6.42 4.57 20.14
CA ARG A 424 5.62 3.48 20.71
C ARG A 424 4.16 3.48 20.24
N PHE A 425 3.96 3.77 18.96
CA PHE A 425 2.62 3.71 18.38
C PHE A 425 2.19 2.25 18.18
N THR A 426 0.98 1.94 18.60
CA THR A 426 0.42 0.57 18.65
C THR A 426 -0.71 0.41 17.64
N ASP A 427 -0.83 -0.77 17.04
CA ASP A 427 -1.99 -1.11 16.21
C ASP A 427 -3.18 -1.51 17.09
N ILE A 428 -4.41 -1.47 16.55
CA ILE A 428 -5.61 -2.09 17.13
C ILE A 428 -6.34 -2.96 16.10
N GLU A 429 -7.34 -3.72 16.55
CA GLU A 429 -8.09 -4.71 15.76
C GLU A 429 -8.63 -4.18 14.42
N TYR A 430 -9.07 -2.92 14.37
CA TYR A 430 -9.71 -2.33 13.20
C TYR A 430 -8.75 -1.52 12.28
N ASP A 431 -7.44 -1.50 12.55
CA ASP A 431 -6.48 -0.75 11.72
C ASP A 431 -6.31 -1.31 10.30
N GLY A 432 -6.72 -2.56 10.08
CA GLY A 432 -6.62 -3.25 8.80
C GLY A 432 -7.74 -2.95 7.80
N LEU A 433 -8.75 -2.15 8.18
CA LEU A 433 -9.91 -1.83 7.32
C LEU A 433 -10.08 -0.31 7.20
N SER A 434 -10.39 0.16 6.00
CA SER A 434 -10.82 1.55 5.77
C SER A 434 -12.31 1.63 6.14
N ASP A 435 -12.64 2.49 7.09
CA ASP A 435 -14.00 2.73 7.59
C ASP A 435 -14.57 4.04 7.02
N GLY A 436 -13.70 4.86 6.42
CA GLY A 436 -14.03 6.13 5.78
C GLY A 436 -14.26 7.28 6.77
N MET A 437 -14.12 8.50 6.27
CA MET A 437 -14.09 9.76 7.04
C MET A 437 -15.25 9.98 8.04
N SER A 438 -16.40 9.32 7.84
CA SER A 438 -17.56 9.45 8.72
C SER A 438 -17.47 8.64 10.02
N ILE A 439 -16.59 7.63 10.06
CA ILE A 439 -16.34 6.78 11.22
C ILE A 439 -15.02 7.22 11.84
N TRP A 440 -15.01 7.41 13.16
CA TRP A 440 -13.82 7.87 13.88
C TRP A 440 -13.90 7.49 15.36
N THR A 441 -12.76 7.58 16.05
CA THR A 441 -12.67 7.39 17.51
C THR A 441 -12.04 8.60 18.21
N GLU A 442 -12.39 8.81 19.48
CA GLU A 442 -11.91 9.95 20.27
C GLU A 442 -10.41 9.87 20.57
N THR A 443 -9.77 11.04 20.72
CA THR A 443 -8.35 11.17 21.05
C THR A 443 -8.13 12.30 22.04
N ASN A 444 -6.92 12.35 22.60
CA ASN A 444 -6.40 13.44 23.41
C ASN A 444 -4.86 13.44 23.32
N ALA A 445 -4.22 14.30 24.11
CA ALA A 445 -2.75 14.45 24.12
C ALA A 445 -1.99 13.23 24.68
N ASP A 446 -2.65 12.33 25.40
CA ASP A 446 -2.04 11.10 25.94
C ASP A 446 -2.27 9.87 25.04
N SER A 447 -3.02 10.02 23.95
CA SER A 447 -3.35 8.92 23.03
C SER A 447 -2.24 8.64 22.04
N LEU A 448 -1.15 7.99 22.48
CA LEU A 448 -0.06 7.55 21.58
C LEU A 448 -0.53 6.57 20.50
N ARG A 449 -1.68 5.92 20.69
CA ARG A 449 -2.33 5.15 19.64
C ARG A 449 -2.63 6.02 18.41
N HIS A 450 -3.11 7.26 18.58
CA HIS A 450 -3.39 8.13 17.44
C HIS A 450 -2.14 8.47 16.63
N GLY A 451 -0.96 8.53 17.27
CA GLY A 451 0.31 8.71 16.55
C GLY A 451 0.55 7.67 15.44
N GLN A 452 -0.07 6.49 15.52
CA GLN A 452 -0.04 5.47 14.48
C GLN A 452 -0.70 5.94 13.18
N SER A 453 -1.78 6.70 13.26
CA SER A 453 -2.63 7.10 12.13
C SER A 453 -2.83 8.61 12.00
N ASP A 454 -1.98 9.41 12.63
CA ASP A 454 -2.05 10.87 12.57
C ASP A 454 -1.43 11.40 11.27
N ALA A 455 -2.28 11.68 10.29
CA ALA A 455 -1.89 12.15 8.97
C ALA A 455 -1.21 13.52 8.97
N HIS A 456 -1.08 14.25 10.09
CA HIS A 456 -0.22 15.44 10.11
C HIS A 456 1.27 15.12 10.02
N HIS A 457 1.72 13.91 10.40
CA HIS A 457 3.12 13.47 10.30
C HIS A 457 3.35 12.25 9.42
N LEU A 458 2.29 11.61 8.92
CA LEU A 458 2.42 10.55 7.92
C LEU A 458 2.52 11.10 6.50
N ARG A 459 3.41 10.55 5.66
CA ARG A 459 3.58 11.00 4.26
C ARG A 459 3.63 9.84 3.29
N ALA A 460 3.20 10.06 2.05
CA ALA A 460 3.51 9.16 0.94
C ALA A 460 5.03 9.20 0.68
N THR A 461 5.67 8.04 0.60
CA THR A 461 7.11 7.93 0.31
C THR A 461 7.39 6.70 -0.56
N ASP A 462 8.56 6.65 -1.19
CA ASP A 462 9.01 5.48 -1.95
C ASP A 462 9.23 4.28 -1.00
N GLY A 463 8.73 3.10 -1.35
CA GLY A 463 8.76 1.93 -0.48
C GLY A 463 10.17 1.50 -0.04
N PRO A 464 11.15 1.38 -0.97
CA PRO A 464 12.55 1.15 -0.63
C PRO A 464 13.16 2.26 0.23
N GLU A 465 12.86 3.53 -0.07
CA GLU A 465 13.40 4.66 0.71
C GLU A 465 12.85 4.68 2.14
N ASN A 466 11.55 4.41 2.34
CA ASN A 466 10.94 4.22 3.67
C ASN A 466 11.69 3.17 4.49
N SER A 467 11.95 2.02 3.86
CA SER A 467 12.68 0.91 4.48
C SER A 467 14.12 1.31 4.83
N SER A 468 14.79 2.08 3.97
CA SER A 468 16.14 2.59 4.18
C SER A 468 16.21 3.63 5.30
N ARG A 469 15.21 4.52 5.37
CA ARG A 469 15.08 5.51 6.45
C ARG A 469 14.92 4.81 7.79
N GLY A 470 14.03 3.82 7.86
CA GLY A 470 13.77 3.04 9.07
C GLY A 470 13.32 3.91 10.25
N ASN A 471 14.11 3.93 11.32
CA ASN A 471 13.85 4.73 12.52
C ASN A 471 14.94 5.77 12.83
N SER A 472 15.77 6.06 11.82
CA SER A 472 16.89 7.00 11.91
C SER A 472 16.43 8.39 12.35
N ASP A 473 17.27 9.06 13.13
CA ASP A 473 17.01 10.41 13.62
C ASP A 473 17.17 11.48 12.53
N TYR A 474 16.79 12.72 12.82
CA TYR A 474 17.15 13.88 11.97
C TYR A 474 18.16 14.75 12.72
N PRO A 475 19.34 15.05 12.14
CA PRO A 475 19.69 14.93 10.72
C PRO A 475 20.49 13.67 10.36
N GLU A 476 20.50 12.60 11.18
CA GLU A 476 21.16 11.34 10.81
C GLU A 476 20.72 10.87 9.43
N TYR A 477 19.40 10.88 9.23
CA TYR A 477 18.78 10.74 7.95
C TYR A 477 18.60 12.10 7.28
N ASN A 478 19.10 12.19 6.04
CA ASN A 478 19.07 13.41 5.24
C ASN A 478 18.63 13.14 3.79
N GLY A 479 17.81 12.11 3.60
CA GLY A 479 17.30 11.70 2.29
C GLY A 479 18.32 10.96 1.41
N PRO A 480 17.86 10.42 0.27
CA PRO A 480 18.71 9.81 -0.74
C PRO A 480 19.61 10.85 -1.43
N ILE A 481 20.68 10.39 -2.09
CA ILE A 481 21.66 11.27 -2.78
C ILE A 481 21.01 12.17 -3.84
N SER A 482 19.92 11.73 -4.46
CA SER A 482 19.18 12.49 -5.47
C SER A 482 18.26 13.57 -4.89
N SER A 483 18.01 13.56 -3.58
CA SER A 483 17.16 14.54 -2.91
C SER A 483 17.80 15.94 -2.92
N GLN A 484 16.98 16.94 -3.22
CA GLN A 484 17.31 18.36 -3.12
C GLN A 484 16.99 18.96 -1.75
N GLY A 485 16.18 18.26 -0.93
CA GLY A 485 15.89 18.66 0.45
C GLY A 485 14.69 19.60 0.59
N SER A 486 13.81 19.65 -0.42
CA SER A 486 12.54 20.39 -0.41
C SER A 486 11.50 19.91 0.62
N TRP A 487 11.88 18.94 1.45
CA TRP A 487 11.05 18.37 2.50
C TRP A 487 11.56 18.68 3.91
N HIS A 488 12.70 19.34 4.04
CA HIS A 488 13.33 19.61 5.33
C HIS A 488 12.40 20.41 6.25
N GLY A 489 11.74 21.42 5.71
CA GLY A 489 10.75 22.25 6.40
C GLY A 489 9.51 21.45 6.79
N ASP A 490 9.01 20.62 5.88
CA ASP A 490 7.86 19.75 6.11
C ASP A 490 8.11 18.79 7.29
N VAL A 491 9.27 18.14 7.31
CA VAL A 491 9.67 17.26 8.41
C VAL A 491 9.76 18.05 9.71
N ALA A 492 10.38 19.24 9.69
CA ALA A 492 10.47 20.07 10.89
C ALA A 492 9.08 20.43 11.45
N ARG A 493 8.15 20.89 10.59
CA ARG A 493 6.78 21.26 11.01
C ARG A 493 5.94 20.07 11.44
N ALA A 494 6.10 18.90 10.81
CA ALA A 494 5.48 17.66 11.29
C ALA A 494 5.99 17.29 12.69
N LEU A 495 7.29 17.41 12.93
CA LEU A 495 7.91 17.10 14.23
C LEU A 495 7.54 18.10 15.32
N PHE A 496 7.50 19.41 15.02
CA PHE A 496 7.02 20.43 15.97
C PHE A 496 5.55 20.19 16.36
N TYR A 497 4.72 19.77 15.40
CA TYR A 497 3.34 19.36 15.68
C TYR A 497 3.32 18.14 16.62
N MET A 498 4.08 17.08 16.33
CA MET A 498 4.10 15.87 17.16
C MET A 498 4.56 16.13 18.59
N ASP A 499 5.51 17.06 18.77
CA ASP A 499 6.02 17.49 20.09
C ASP A 499 4.92 18.07 20.99
N LEU A 500 4.05 18.92 20.43
CA LEU A 500 2.95 19.53 21.18
C LEU A 500 1.66 18.71 21.14
N ARG A 501 1.50 17.83 20.15
CA ARG A 501 0.30 17.02 19.98
C ARG A 501 0.24 15.88 21.00
N TYR A 502 1.38 15.39 21.48
CA TYR A 502 1.45 14.23 22.36
C TYR A 502 2.37 14.47 23.57
N ASN A 503 1.82 14.33 24.78
CA ASN A 503 2.55 14.60 26.04
C ASN A 503 3.79 13.70 26.28
N ASN A 504 3.89 12.57 25.57
CA ASN A 504 4.97 11.61 25.72
C ASN A 504 6.04 11.69 24.63
N LEU A 505 5.92 12.66 23.73
CA LEU A 505 6.90 12.93 22.68
C LEU A 505 7.65 14.23 23.01
N THR A 506 8.94 14.26 22.72
CA THR A 506 9.79 15.42 23.02
C THR A 506 10.89 15.57 21.98
N LEU A 507 10.98 16.71 21.33
CA LEU A 507 12.13 17.10 20.52
C LEU A 507 13.28 17.51 21.43
N VAL A 508 14.47 17.03 21.10
CA VAL A 508 15.67 17.26 21.92
C VAL A 508 16.71 18.02 21.11
N ASN A 509 17.77 18.48 21.77
CA ASN A 509 18.92 19.05 21.08
C ASN A 509 19.98 17.94 20.90
N GLY A 510 20.48 17.76 19.68
CA GLY A 510 21.35 16.67 19.29
C GLY A 510 20.61 15.41 18.83
N ASN A 511 21.37 14.37 18.50
CA ASN A 511 20.87 13.14 17.90
C ASN A 511 20.75 12.02 18.95
N PRO A 512 19.57 11.83 19.59
CA PRO A 512 19.35 10.73 20.52
C PRO A 512 19.49 9.38 19.81
N ALA A 513 19.96 8.35 20.53
CA ALA A 513 20.11 7.02 19.96
C ALA A 513 18.77 6.50 19.40
N ASN A 514 18.79 5.79 18.27
CA ASN A 514 17.56 5.29 17.60
C ASN A 514 16.71 4.31 18.45
N SER A 515 17.24 3.82 19.58
CA SER A 515 16.52 3.04 20.59
C SER A 515 15.79 3.89 21.65
N THR A 516 15.98 5.21 21.63
CA THR A 516 15.39 6.14 22.60
C THR A 516 13.92 6.34 22.28
N ILE A 517 13.07 6.03 23.25
CA ILE A 517 11.62 6.15 23.14
C ILE A 517 11.20 7.57 23.55
N GLY A 518 10.25 8.14 22.79
CA GLY A 518 9.64 9.44 23.08
C GLY A 518 10.53 10.64 22.79
N GLN A 519 11.75 10.44 22.28
CA GLN A 519 12.65 11.54 21.90
C GLN A 519 13.11 11.41 20.46
N LEU A 520 13.12 12.53 19.72
CA LEU A 520 13.52 12.57 18.32
C LEU A 520 14.04 13.93 17.88
N GLY A 521 14.93 13.92 16.89
CA GLY A 521 15.40 15.10 16.18
C GLY A 521 16.40 15.95 16.94
N ASP A 522 17.23 16.67 16.18
CA ASP A 522 18.06 17.76 16.65
C ASP A 522 17.33 19.10 16.45
N LEU A 523 16.79 19.64 17.55
CA LEU A 523 15.96 20.84 17.56
C LEU A 523 16.61 22.03 16.84
N ALA A 524 17.92 22.23 17.02
CA ALA A 524 18.64 23.32 16.34
C ALA A 524 18.60 23.16 14.80
N THR A 525 18.79 21.95 14.31
CA THR A 525 18.71 21.62 12.89
C THR A 525 17.27 21.75 12.37
N LEU A 526 16.27 21.27 13.12
CA LEU A 526 14.86 21.38 12.73
C LEU A 526 14.41 22.84 12.60
N ILE A 527 14.83 23.72 13.51
CA ILE A 527 14.56 25.17 13.39
C ILE A 527 15.25 25.74 12.14
N GLN A 528 16.47 25.31 11.84
CA GLN A 528 17.19 25.76 10.64
C GLN A 528 16.49 25.28 9.35
N TRP A 529 16.03 24.04 9.32
CA TRP A 529 15.27 23.47 8.22
C TRP A 529 13.98 24.25 7.99
N HIS A 530 13.17 24.46 9.03
CA HIS A 530 11.97 25.27 8.96
C HIS A 530 12.20 26.69 8.40
N ARG A 531 13.29 27.35 8.80
CA ARG A 531 13.62 28.71 8.31
C ARG A 531 14.05 28.74 6.85
N ASN A 532 14.74 27.70 6.40
CA ASN A 532 15.28 27.64 5.04
C ASN A 532 14.26 27.12 4.02
N ASP A 533 13.27 26.37 4.50
CA ASP A 533 12.22 25.73 3.71
C ASP A 533 10.86 26.10 4.33
N PRO A 534 10.33 27.30 4.04
CA PRO A 534 9.06 27.78 4.61
C PRO A 534 7.87 26.97 4.08
N PRO A 535 6.71 26.95 4.79
CA PRO A 535 5.53 26.24 4.31
C PRO A 535 5.07 26.81 2.96
N ASP A 536 4.86 25.92 2.00
CA ASP A 536 4.42 26.25 0.65
C ASP A 536 2.95 25.90 0.42
N ASP A 537 2.44 26.19 -0.78
CA ASP A 537 1.05 25.90 -1.15
C ASP A 537 0.74 24.38 -1.16
N PHE A 538 1.73 23.52 -1.42
CA PHE A 538 1.55 22.06 -1.39
C PHE A 538 1.29 21.60 0.05
N GLU A 539 2.09 22.06 1.00
CA GLU A 539 1.94 21.72 2.41
C GLU A 539 0.69 22.37 3.03
N MET A 540 0.31 23.58 2.58
CA MET A 540 -0.95 24.21 2.96
C MET A 540 -2.17 23.42 2.46
N ASN A 541 -2.14 22.94 1.21
CA ASN A 541 -3.19 22.06 0.68
C ASN A 541 -3.29 20.79 1.53
N ARG A 542 -2.17 20.16 1.83
CA ARG A 542 -2.11 18.98 2.70
C ARG A 542 -2.76 19.23 4.06
N ASN A 543 -2.42 20.35 4.71
CA ASN A 543 -3.01 20.71 6.01
C ASN A 543 -4.53 20.94 5.91
N ASN A 544 -5.02 21.47 4.80
CA ASN A 544 -6.46 21.62 4.52
C ASN A 544 -7.16 20.26 4.35
N VAL A 545 -6.56 19.32 3.62
CA VAL A 545 -7.09 17.97 3.44
C VAL A 545 -7.14 17.21 4.76
N VAL A 546 -6.03 17.18 5.50
CA VAL A 546 -5.96 16.48 6.79
C VAL A 546 -6.97 17.07 7.79
N TYR A 547 -7.19 18.38 7.76
CA TYR A 547 -8.23 19.02 8.59
C TYR A 547 -9.63 18.46 8.33
N ASN A 548 -10.00 18.17 7.08
CA ASN A 548 -11.33 17.61 6.76
C ASN A 548 -11.56 16.25 7.43
N TRP A 549 -10.49 15.46 7.56
CA TRP A 549 -10.52 14.15 8.18
C TRP A 549 -10.40 14.25 9.71
N GLN A 550 -9.32 14.83 10.22
CA GLN A 550 -8.95 14.78 11.64
C GLN A 550 -9.49 15.96 12.48
N ILE A 551 -10.02 17.00 11.85
CA ILE A 551 -10.62 18.20 12.47
C ILE A 551 -9.63 19.00 13.34
N ASN A 552 -8.33 18.70 13.25
CA ASN A 552 -7.25 19.55 13.76
C ASN A 552 -6.30 19.95 12.63
N ARG A 553 -5.58 21.05 12.85
CA ARG A 553 -4.59 21.59 11.92
C ARG A 553 -3.19 21.54 12.52
N ASN A 554 -2.18 21.44 11.66
CA ASN A 554 -0.81 21.72 12.07
C ASN A 554 -0.60 23.26 12.11
N PRO A 555 -0.48 23.85 13.32
CA PRO A 555 -0.38 25.30 13.47
C PRO A 555 0.94 25.87 12.93
N PHE A 556 1.99 25.05 12.80
CA PHE A 556 3.28 25.48 12.29
C PHE A 556 3.32 25.65 10.77
N ILE A 557 2.31 25.14 10.06
CA ILE A 557 2.07 25.41 8.64
C ILE A 557 1.27 26.71 8.48
N ASP A 558 0.22 26.91 9.30
CA ASP A 558 -0.63 28.11 9.27
C ASP A 558 0.07 29.38 9.75
N LEU A 559 0.80 29.25 10.86
CA LEU A 559 1.43 30.33 11.59
C LEU A 559 2.90 29.96 11.82
N PRO A 560 3.74 29.94 10.76
CA PRO A 560 5.11 29.44 10.84
C PRO A 560 5.96 30.15 11.89
N ASP A 561 5.68 31.43 12.16
CA ASP A 561 6.36 32.22 13.20
C ASP A 561 6.26 31.59 14.60
N LEU A 562 5.26 30.74 14.88
CA LEU A 562 5.12 30.02 16.16
C LEU A 562 6.39 29.24 16.56
N VAL A 563 7.15 28.73 15.59
CA VAL A 563 8.41 28.04 15.86
C VAL A 563 9.39 28.94 16.62
N GLU A 564 9.44 30.24 16.32
CA GLU A 564 10.34 31.17 16.98
C GLU A 564 9.95 31.48 18.42
N PHE A 565 8.64 31.49 18.71
CA PHE A 565 8.10 31.80 20.04
C PHE A 565 8.14 30.60 20.99
N ILE A 566 8.25 29.38 20.46
CA ILE A 566 8.25 28.14 21.23
C ILE A 566 9.66 27.55 21.34
N TYR A 567 10.39 27.49 20.23
CA TYR A 567 11.70 26.83 20.17
C TYR A 567 12.86 27.76 19.80
N GLY A 568 12.56 28.88 19.15
CA GLY A 568 13.57 29.78 18.58
C GLY A 568 13.99 30.92 19.51
N ASN A 569 14.24 32.09 18.92
CA ASN A 569 14.85 33.22 19.64
C ASN A 569 13.82 34.19 20.27
N GLN A 570 12.52 33.95 20.05
CA GLN A 570 11.42 34.74 20.61
C GLN A 570 10.75 34.07 21.81
N VAL A 571 11.33 32.97 22.32
CA VAL A 571 10.83 32.31 23.53
C VAL A 571 10.70 33.29 24.69
N GLY A 572 9.50 33.29 25.29
CA GLY A 572 9.11 34.21 26.37
C GLY A 572 8.55 35.57 25.90
N GLN A 573 8.58 35.86 24.59
CA GLN A 573 7.85 36.99 24.03
C GLN A 573 6.37 36.64 23.79
N ILE A 574 5.52 37.67 23.75
CA ILE A 574 4.09 37.50 23.52
C ILE A 574 3.84 37.30 22.03
N PHE A 575 3.25 36.16 21.67
CA PHE A 575 2.72 35.90 20.34
C PHE A 575 1.41 36.68 20.15
N THR A 576 1.29 37.40 19.04
CA THR A 576 0.08 38.14 18.68
C THR A 576 -0.36 37.68 17.30
N LEU A 577 -1.64 37.33 17.15
CA LEU A 577 -2.20 37.06 15.83
C LEU A 577 -2.13 38.34 15.00
N SER A 578 -1.59 38.24 13.78
CA SER A 578 -1.58 39.34 12.83
C SER A 578 -3.03 39.76 12.54
N GLU A 579 -3.42 40.94 13.02
CA GLU A 579 -4.60 41.60 12.47
C GLU A 579 -4.22 42.12 11.08
N GLU A 580 -4.62 41.43 10.02
CA GLU A 580 -4.80 42.10 8.74
C GLU A 580 -5.87 43.17 8.94
N THR A 581 -5.44 44.39 9.21
CA THR A 581 -6.34 45.53 9.13
C THR A 581 -6.26 46.07 7.72
N GLU A 582 -7.41 46.16 7.04
CA GLU A 582 -7.61 46.63 5.66
C GLU A 582 -6.82 47.89 5.24
N VAL A 583 -6.31 48.67 6.20
CA VAL A 583 -5.61 49.93 5.95
C VAL A 583 -4.26 49.76 5.25
N LEU A 584 -3.41 48.81 5.65
CA LEU A 584 -2.11 48.63 5.00
C LEU A 584 -2.22 47.88 3.67
N SER A 585 -3.19 46.98 3.51
CA SER A 585 -3.41 46.24 2.26
C SER A 585 -3.96 47.12 1.13
N GLN A 586 -4.65 48.22 1.46
CA GLN A 586 -5.13 49.18 0.47
C GLN A 586 -4.03 50.01 -0.19
N ILE A 587 -2.84 50.14 0.41
CA ILE A 587 -1.76 50.98 -0.12
C ILE A 587 -1.29 50.43 -1.48
N VAL A 588 -1.28 51.28 -2.51
CA VAL A 588 -0.82 50.90 -3.86
C VAL A 588 0.54 51.53 -4.12
N CYS A 589 1.50 50.72 -4.55
CA CYS A 589 2.88 51.11 -4.79
C CYS A 589 3.25 50.87 -6.25
N THR A 590 3.41 51.93 -7.03
CA THR A 590 3.57 51.86 -8.49
C THR A 590 4.50 52.93 -9.05
N PRO A 591 5.16 52.72 -10.19
CA PRO A 591 5.28 51.45 -10.90
C PRO A 591 6.27 50.51 -10.21
N ASN A 592 6.07 49.21 -10.38
CA ASN A 592 7.04 48.18 -10.03
C ASN A 592 7.20 47.24 -11.24
N PRO A 593 8.33 47.27 -11.96
CA PRO A 593 9.58 47.97 -11.64
C PRO A 593 9.51 49.50 -11.73
N THR A 594 10.28 50.19 -10.88
CA THR A 594 10.49 51.64 -10.88
C THR A 594 11.85 52.02 -11.49
N ASN A 595 11.97 53.23 -12.02
CA ASN A 595 13.27 53.82 -12.39
C ASN A 595 13.73 54.83 -11.33
N ASN A 596 13.02 55.96 -11.21
CA ASN A 596 13.37 57.06 -10.31
C ASN A 596 12.18 57.62 -9.51
N GLU A 597 10.96 57.09 -9.70
CA GLU A 597 9.75 57.55 -9.01
C GLU A 597 8.91 56.37 -8.53
N LEU A 598 8.51 56.40 -7.26
CA LEU A 598 7.63 55.43 -6.62
C LEU A 598 6.38 56.15 -6.09
N ARG A 599 5.25 55.94 -6.75
CA ARG A 599 3.94 56.49 -6.36
C ARG A 599 3.28 55.59 -5.34
N LEU A 600 2.85 56.21 -4.25
CA LEU A 600 2.16 55.59 -3.13
C LEU A 600 0.76 56.19 -3.06
N ALA A 601 -0.25 55.35 -3.22
CA ALA A 601 -1.66 55.75 -3.21
C ALA A 601 -2.44 55.02 -2.11
N HIS A 602 -3.61 55.56 -1.76
CA HIS A 602 -4.51 55.07 -0.71
C HIS A 602 -3.94 55.17 0.72
N ILE A 603 -3.15 56.20 1.00
CA ILE A 603 -2.64 56.50 2.34
C ILE A 603 -3.67 57.34 3.09
N ILE A 604 -4.56 56.65 3.80
CA ILE A 604 -5.68 57.26 4.55
C ILE A 604 -5.35 57.62 6.01
N SER A 605 -4.15 57.28 6.48
CA SER A 605 -3.67 57.58 7.84
C SER A 605 -2.13 57.53 7.90
N PRO A 606 -1.49 58.10 8.94
CA PRO A 606 -0.02 58.07 9.07
C PRO A 606 0.57 56.65 9.03
N VAL A 607 1.56 56.44 8.15
CA VAL A 607 2.29 55.18 7.95
C VAL A 607 3.78 55.49 7.74
N ALA A 608 4.66 54.75 8.39
CA ALA A 608 6.10 54.82 8.15
C ALA A 608 6.49 53.86 7.02
N LEU A 609 7.25 54.33 6.05
CA LEU A 609 7.85 53.52 4.99
C LEU A 609 9.36 53.36 5.21
N PHE A 610 9.85 52.17 4.96
CA PHE A 610 11.27 51.81 4.93
C PHE A 610 11.56 51.06 3.64
N ILE A 611 12.70 51.32 2.99
CA ILE A 611 13.20 50.52 1.88
C ILE A 611 14.52 49.90 2.32
N TYR A 612 14.63 48.58 2.18
CA TYR A 612 15.83 47.81 2.45
C TYR A 612 16.42 47.26 1.15
N ASP A 613 17.74 47.22 1.05
CA ASP A 613 18.40 46.48 -0.03
C ASP A 613 18.36 44.97 0.20
N ALA A 614 18.81 44.19 -0.80
CA ALA A 614 18.85 42.73 -0.74
C ALA A 614 19.71 42.15 0.40
N TYR A 615 20.53 42.97 1.07
CA TYR A 615 21.33 42.58 2.24
C TYR A 615 20.70 43.02 3.56
N GLY A 616 19.46 43.53 3.55
CA GLY A 616 18.75 44.00 4.73
C GLY A 616 19.21 45.36 5.25
N ARG A 617 20.02 46.11 4.49
CA ARG A 617 20.44 47.47 4.89
C ARG A 617 19.35 48.46 4.50
N MET A 618 18.93 49.29 5.45
CA MET A 618 17.95 50.34 5.18
C MET A 618 18.57 51.43 4.30
N VAL A 619 17.98 51.66 3.13
CA VAL A 619 18.45 52.62 2.13
C VAL A 619 17.55 53.86 2.01
N LEU A 620 16.29 53.76 2.42
CA LEU A 620 15.34 54.89 2.43
C LEU A 620 14.35 54.74 3.58
N THR A 621 13.91 55.86 4.15
CA THR A 621 12.77 55.88 5.07
C THR A 621 11.98 57.17 4.91
N GLN A 622 10.66 57.11 5.07
CA GLN A 622 9.77 58.26 4.95
C GLN A 622 8.48 58.07 5.75
N GLU A 623 8.05 59.11 6.46
CA GLU A 623 6.71 59.17 7.06
C GLU A 623 5.68 59.65 6.02
N LEU A 624 4.58 58.91 5.89
CA LEU A 624 3.55 59.09 4.89
C LEU A 624 2.24 59.46 5.57
N ASN A 625 1.70 60.64 5.26
CA ASN A 625 0.43 61.11 5.83
C ASN A 625 -0.70 61.24 4.79
N GLN A 626 -0.36 61.06 3.51
CA GLN A 626 -1.24 61.17 2.35
C GLN A 626 -0.55 60.55 1.13
N ASP A 627 -1.31 60.33 0.06
CA ASP A 627 -0.79 59.89 -1.24
C ASP A 627 0.38 60.78 -1.69
N THR A 628 1.46 60.15 -2.16
CA THR A 628 2.70 60.86 -2.49
C THR A 628 3.52 60.10 -3.54
N THR A 629 4.51 60.79 -4.11
CA THR A 629 5.54 60.19 -4.95
C THR A 629 6.89 60.34 -4.26
N ILE A 630 7.61 59.24 -4.12
CA ILE A 630 8.99 59.21 -3.65
C ILE A 630 9.91 59.21 -4.87
N TYR A 631 10.74 60.25 -5.00
CA TYR A 631 11.83 60.26 -5.98
C TYR A 631 13.08 59.66 -5.35
N HIS A 632 13.69 58.68 -6.01
CA HIS A 632 14.81 57.94 -5.44
C HIS A 632 15.96 57.76 -6.45
N ASP A 633 17.20 57.70 -5.93
CA ASP A 633 18.42 57.43 -6.69
C ASP A 633 18.95 56.00 -6.44
N LEU A 634 18.06 55.06 -6.08
CA LEU A 634 18.39 53.65 -5.90
C LEU A 634 19.01 53.07 -7.18
N LYS A 635 20.02 52.21 -7.02
CA LYS A 635 20.65 51.52 -8.15
C LYS A 635 19.76 50.37 -8.62
N SER A 636 19.93 49.92 -9.86
CA SER A 636 19.22 48.76 -10.38
C SER A 636 19.42 47.54 -9.45
N GLY A 637 18.33 46.89 -9.05
CA GLY A 637 18.37 45.83 -8.05
C GLY A 637 17.02 45.49 -7.43
N ILE A 638 17.03 44.52 -6.50
CA ILE A 638 15.87 44.11 -5.71
C ILE A 638 15.93 44.79 -4.34
N TYR A 639 14.81 45.35 -3.93
CA TYR A 639 14.59 46.00 -2.65
C TYR A 639 13.33 45.47 -1.98
N LEU A 640 13.22 45.66 -0.66
CA LEU A 640 12.02 45.39 0.12
C LEU A 640 11.46 46.71 0.63
N VAL A 641 10.21 47.00 0.28
CA VAL A 641 9.45 48.14 0.82
C VAL A 641 8.64 47.64 2.00
N HIS A 642 8.84 48.25 3.16
CA HIS A 642 8.23 47.88 4.42
C HIS A 642 7.41 49.07 4.94
N PHE A 643 6.10 48.91 4.98
CA PHE A 643 5.15 49.84 5.60
C PHE A 643 4.90 49.44 7.04
N LYS A 644 4.87 50.41 7.95
CA LYS A 644 4.60 50.20 9.37
C LYS A 644 3.61 51.21 9.93
N LYS A 645 2.62 50.73 10.68
CA LYS A 645 1.67 51.56 11.43
C LYS A 645 1.44 50.97 12.82
N GLY A 646 2.00 51.60 13.86
CA GLY A 646 2.00 51.01 15.20
C GLY A 646 2.73 49.65 15.20
N ASN A 647 2.00 48.58 15.54
CA ASN A 647 2.51 47.20 15.49
C ASN A 647 2.23 46.49 14.15
N GLN A 648 1.52 47.13 13.22
CA GLN A 648 1.16 46.55 11.93
C GLN A 648 2.27 46.75 10.92
N THR A 649 2.54 45.75 10.10
CA THR A 649 3.54 45.81 9.03
C THR A 649 3.01 45.22 7.72
N ARG A 650 3.46 45.74 6.59
CA ARG A 650 3.29 45.14 5.26
C ARG A 650 4.62 45.25 4.52
N VAL A 651 5.08 44.16 3.93
CA VAL A 651 6.32 44.13 3.15
C VAL A 651 5.99 43.73 1.71
N GLU A 652 6.60 44.41 0.75
CA GLU A 652 6.48 44.08 -0.67
C GLU A 652 7.82 44.25 -1.38
N LYS A 653 8.04 43.46 -2.45
CA LYS A 653 9.25 43.50 -3.26
C LYS A 653 9.19 44.68 -4.24
N LEU A 654 10.24 45.47 -4.34
CA LEU A 654 10.43 46.54 -5.33
C LEU A 654 11.60 46.22 -6.25
N LEU A 655 11.36 46.28 -7.56
CA LEU A 655 12.40 46.17 -8.59
C LEU A 655 12.78 47.57 -9.09
N VAL A 656 14.06 47.91 -9.02
CA VAL A 656 14.60 49.15 -9.60
C VAL A 656 15.34 48.80 -10.90
N ARG A 657 15.08 49.54 -11.98
CA ARG A 657 15.73 49.34 -13.29
C ARG A 657 16.79 50.39 -13.60
#